data_AF-A0A1R1B3X1-F1
#
_entry.id   AF-A0A1R1B3X1-F1
#
_cell.length_a   1.000
_cell.length_b   1.000
_cell.length_c   1.000
_cell.angle_alpha   90.00
_cell.angle_beta   90.00
_cell.angle_gamma   90.00
#
_symmetry.space_group_name_H-M   'P 1'
#
loop_
_entity.id
_entity.type
_entity.pdbx_description
1 polymer ?
#
loop_
_entity_poly.entity_id
_entity_poly.type
_entity_poly.pdbx_seq_one_letter_code
_entity_poly.pdbx_strand_id
1 'polypeptide(L)'
;MSLNKKWVSGLMAAVLLMSPVSAVQAKSPVPDVADLQAAIEVNQPTKAGEPGVEQAPLAGDENQAAESSAVQETQFRNLAAGLPYEWSEAPEASHPDDGYKLTDGKYGALDMNDPAWVGHQRGKAREIVFDLGEEKSVGKITARFLQDYPTNSILVPLSVSMYVSDDKENWGLLSHNATQLLWGAGPPRQETFEWDGSRDGIKGGNTDGKLAYARYVKVIFYMHPTQWEYIDEIEIMGMDGKIEGAVKVPAEQPRFLEPGEATAGIRNLNLLYNGQYANGLGDWKKERIIPNISYVNKDGEPVDWLYDGVLYLGIASPAGRDFGQGQTNLDDWKWYLDKTFAATGDMQQLNEAAKEVGAKLKQPDHQVKVVLMIPNPGESLTDFGDIDGSGSLNFNDSVVGKEKASENRGKAVQWWLDQTQQRWQAANYSNLELVGMYWMPEQIDISESGPDIARMVSDKVHAMNRKVFWIPHSYAYKMFMWKDAGFDAAALQPNYFFGGMDSDRMDDATDTAKRYGMGNEVEFDDGMLTDPVLRQRFVEYLDSGVRSGLMQNGFRAHYQGNNAVYNLGVSKDPSLRLMYDWLYQYLNGTYAIDSSPAPETMTELVRRYVASNEIESVFGNELSYRLQTIKLLLDENKPKDAVTYMQDFLAHIHDPAVQAQGLISASAASVLDSYAQVLIQTWSDGGGLSNLVLGKSYTISQQPNSNYPDSGNELTDGRFGGTDYRTEQWQAHAGSDYPDERSRTITFDLGGNKSIGAIRAHFLQDKGPGIYFPPNVTFSVSSDGESWSTLATVSPPPAHDAASAEFVSWSGITDGVPGKAGADKVSARYVKVEFPVNVWVFLDEIEVLGTDDQAGGETGIDGARAVVDAAAKKLTIDGLVVNGSQSQVNLKILDSKGKVRYEGQTTSTETGSFEFMIKLTGNLKGTCDAYLSMEGMSDPVKISFEYNKKD
;
A
#
# COMPACT_ATOMS: atom_id res chain seq x y z
N MET A 1 20.57 -26.72 9.52
CA MET A 1 20.35 -26.72 8.07
C MET A 1 19.10 -25.90 7.81
N SER A 2 19.33 -24.70 7.29
CA SER A 2 18.33 -23.72 6.86
C SER A 2 17.62 -24.22 5.61
N LEU A 3 16.28 -24.08 5.55
CA LEU A 3 15.56 -23.96 4.29
C LEU A 3 14.28 -23.11 4.52
N ASN A 4 14.20 -22.10 3.66
CA ASN A 4 13.53 -20.81 3.76
C ASN A 4 11.99 -20.76 3.86
N LYS A 5 11.59 -19.68 4.55
CA LYS A 5 10.33 -18.93 4.49
C LYS A 5 10.03 -18.44 3.05
N LYS A 6 9.01 -18.99 2.37
CA LYS A 6 8.42 -18.43 1.12
C LYS A 6 6.92 -18.76 0.92
N TRP A 7 6.19 -19.15 1.97
CA TRP A 7 4.87 -19.80 1.81
C TRP A 7 3.64 -18.98 2.25
N VAL A 8 3.72 -17.65 2.29
CA VAL A 8 2.53 -16.82 2.61
C VAL A 8 2.13 -15.92 1.43
N SER A 9 3.09 -15.44 0.63
CA SER A 9 2.80 -14.60 -0.56
C SER A 9 2.39 -15.38 -1.81
N GLY A 10 2.53 -16.71 -1.81
CA GLY A 10 2.29 -17.55 -3.00
C GLY A 10 0.82 -17.86 -3.31
N LEU A 11 -0.10 -17.70 -2.36
CA LEU A 11 -1.49 -18.13 -2.55
C LEU A 11 -2.40 -17.09 -3.23
N MET A 12 -2.16 -15.78 -3.04
CA MET A 12 -2.89 -14.75 -3.81
C MET A 12 -2.45 -14.70 -5.27
N ALA A 13 -1.16 -14.97 -5.55
CA ALA A 13 -0.66 -15.06 -6.92
C ALA A 13 -1.19 -16.29 -7.68
N ALA A 14 -1.59 -17.36 -6.99
CA ALA A 14 -2.16 -18.56 -7.62
C ALA A 14 -3.59 -18.35 -8.15
N VAL A 15 -4.32 -17.35 -7.64
CA VAL A 15 -5.62 -16.94 -8.19
C VAL A 15 -5.44 -16.03 -9.43
N LEU A 16 -4.32 -15.31 -9.51
CA LEU A 16 -3.95 -14.44 -10.66
C LEU A 16 -3.17 -15.17 -11.77
N LEU A 17 -2.69 -16.38 -11.52
CA LEU A 17 -2.00 -17.24 -12.49
C LEU A 17 -2.69 -18.61 -12.53
N MET A 18 -3.89 -18.66 -13.10
CA MET A 18 -4.50 -19.95 -13.46
C MET A 18 -3.62 -20.66 -14.49
N SER A 19 -2.85 -21.64 -14.03
CA SER A 19 -2.36 -22.72 -14.87
C SER A 19 -3.54 -23.64 -15.21
N PRO A 20 -3.62 -24.15 -16.45
CA PRO A 20 -4.79 -24.87 -16.94
C PRO A 20 -5.03 -26.15 -16.15
N VAL A 21 -6.30 -26.42 -15.83
CA VAL A 21 -6.77 -27.75 -15.41
C VAL A 21 -6.37 -28.72 -16.52
N SER A 22 -5.28 -29.44 -16.29
CA SER A 22 -4.82 -30.50 -17.19
C SER A 22 -5.71 -31.71 -16.97
N ALA A 23 -6.51 -32.05 -17.98
CA ALA A 23 -7.14 -33.35 -18.07
C ALA A 23 -6.05 -34.43 -18.14
N VAL A 24 -5.72 -35.07 -17.01
CA VAL A 24 -4.86 -36.26 -16.97
C VAL A 24 -5.63 -37.45 -16.42
N GLN A 25 -6.05 -38.27 -17.39
CA GLN A 25 -6.30 -39.70 -17.36
C GLN A 25 -6.08 -40.43 -16.02
N ALA A 26 -7.19 -40.83 -15.40
CA ALA A 26 -7.23 -42.05 -14.59
C ALA A 26 -7.38 -43.26 -15.54
N LYS A 27 -6.29 -44.00 -15.76
CA LYS A 27 -6.33 -45.35 -16.35
C LYS A 27 -6.90 -46.34 -15.31
N SER A 28 -7.92 -47.09 -15.69
CA SER A 28 -8.16 -48.44 -15.15
C SER A 28 -8.87 -49.32 -16.18
N PRO A 29 -8.69 -50.66 -16.11
CA PRO A 29 -8.60 -51.52 -17.29
C PRO A 29 -9.87 -52.36 -17.50
N VAL A 30 -10.34 -52.48 -18.73
CA VAL A 30 -11.36 -53.48 -19.15
C VAL A 30 -11.04 -53.91 -20.60
N PRO A 31 -11.20 -55.20 -20.97
CA PRO A 31 -10.40 -55.83 -22.04
C PRO A 31 -10.98 -55.69 -23.46
N ASP A 32 -10.10 -55.93 -24.43
CA ASP A 32 -10.35 -56.07 -25.87
C ASP A 32 -11.50 -57.02 -26.20
N VAL A 33 -12.43 -56.59 -27.08
CA VAL A 33 -13.06 -57.43 -28.11
C VAL A 33 -13.39 -56.57 -29.34
N ALA A 34 -12.80 -56.91 -30.47
CA ALA A 34 -13.16 -56.43 -31.81
C ALA A 34 -14.35 -57.22 -32.40
N ASP A 35 -14.93 -56.63 -33.45
CA ASP A 35 -15.91 -57.17 -34.42
C ASP A 35 -17.41 -57.08 -34.07
N LEU A 36 -18.12 -56.16 -34.74
CA LEU A 36 -19.00 -56.50 -35.88
C LEU A 36 -19.77 -55.27 -36.40
N GLN A 37 -19.62 -55.01 -37.70
CA GLN A 37 -20.50 -54.17 -38.52
C GLN A 37 -21.85 -54.86 -38.76
N ALA A 38 -22.87 -54.01 -38.97
CA ALA A 38 -24.01 -54.12 -39.91
C ALA A 38 -25.43 -54.17 -39.31
N ALA A 39 -26.33 -53.48 -40.05
CA ALA A 39 -27.80 -53.54 -40.07
C ALA A 39 -28.56 -52.74 -38.99
N ILE A 40 -29.70 -52.06 -39.24
CA ILE A 40 -30.58 -51.83 -40.40
C ILE A 40 -31.58 -50.71 -40.02
N GLU A 41 -31.97 -49.91 -41.02
CA GLU A 41 -33.24 -49.20 -41.34
C GLU A 41 -34.11 -48.39 -40.36
N VAL A 42 -34.48 -47.24 -40.94
CA VAL A 42 -35.62 -46.32 -40.79
C VAL A 42 -36.99 -47.00 -40.63
N ASN A 43 -37.85 -46.43 -39.77
CA ASN A 43 -39.29 -46.27 -40.07
C ASN A 43 -39.99 -45.20 -39.21
N GLN A 44 -40.77 -44.35 -39.88
CA GLN A 44 -41.74 -43.40 -39.32
C GLN A 44 -42.96 -44.10 -38.70
N PRO A 45 -43.80 -43.37 -37.94
CA PRO A 45 -45.24 -43.55 -38.12
C PRO A 45 -46.08 -42.26 -38.23
N THR A 46 -47.25 -42.49 -38.82
CA THR A 46 -48.29 -41.62 -39.38
C THR A 46 -49.34 -41.11 -38.39
N LYS A 47 -50.03 -40.02 -38.79
CA LYS A 47 -51.25 -39.41 -38.19
C LYS A 47 -52.50 -40.33 -38.24
N ALA A 48 -53.40 -40.21 -37.25
CA ALA A 48 -54.81 -39.78 -37.39
C ALA A 48 -55.70 -40.08 -36.15
N GLY A 49 -56.58 -39.14 -35.78
CA GLY A 49 -57.95 -39.43 -35.27
C GLY A 49 -58.33 -38.91 -33.86
N GLU A 50 -59.14 -37.84 -33.80
CA GLU A 50 -59.94 -37.40 -32.64
C GLU A 50 -61.18 -38.30 -32.42
N PRO A 51 -61.86 -38.27 -31.24
CA PRO A 51 -62.93 -37.28 -30.94
C PRO A 51 -62.87 -36.79 -29.46
N GLY A 52 -63.54 -35.75 -28.94
CA GLY A 52 -64.54 -34.77 -29.35
C GLY A 52 -65.34 -34.31 -28.10
N VAL A 53 -65.50 -32.98 -27.94
CA VAL A 53 -66.50 -32.22 -27.11
C VAL A 53 -66.25 -32.23 -25.58
N GLU A 54 -66.16 -31.11 -24.83
CA GLU A 54 -67.08 -29.96 -24.71
C GLU A 54 -66.36 -28.71 -24.13
N GLN A 55 -66.62 -27.53 -24.70
CA GLN A 55 -66.13 -26.20 -24.26
C GLN A 55 -67.18 -25.46 -23.42
N ALA A 56 -66.71 -24.67 -22.45
CA ALA A 56 -67.31 -23.38 -22.04
C ALA A 56 -66.21 -22.49 -21.40
N PRO A 57 -66.30 -21.14 -21.48
CA PRO A 57 -65.24 -20.32 -22.06
C PRO A 57 -64.54 -19.38 -21.09
N LEU A 58 -63.30 -18.97 -21.39
CA LEU A 58 -62.77 -17.64 -21.05
C LEU A 58 -61.85 -17.13 -22.18
N ALA A 59 -62.22 -15.97 -22.72
CA ALA A 59 -61.41 -15.10 -23.59
C ALA A 59 -60.09 -14.74 -22.90
N GLY A 60 -58.95 -14.51 -23.55
CA GLY A 60 -58.71 -13.87 -24.84
C GLY A 60 -57.82 -12.65 -24.54
N ASP A 61 -56.49 -12.81 -24.66
CA ASP A 61 -55.53 -11.69 -24.73
C ASP A 61 -54.07 -12.10 -25.07
N GLU A 62 -53.68 -13.38 -24.97
CA GLU A 62 -52.25 -13.74 -25.16
C GLU A 62 -51.78 -13.79 -26.63
N ASN A 63 -52.67 -13.98 -27.61
CA ASN A 63 -52.26 -14.16 -29.01
C ASN A 63 -52.02 -12.86 -29.78
N GLN A 64 -52.54 -11.71 -29.34
CA GLN A 64 -52.27 -10.42 -29.99
C GLN A 64 -50.93 -9.82 -29.56
N ALA A 65 -50.49 -10.07 -28.32
CA ALA A 65 -49.21 -9.58 -27.80
C ALA A 65 -48.02 -10.23 -28.54
N ALA A 66 -48.07 -11.54 -28.76
CA ALA A 66 -47.01 -12.29 -29.45
C ALA A 66 -46.92 -11.96 -30.97
N GLU A 67 -48.05 -11.70 -31.64
CA GLU A 67 -48.04 -11.22 -33.03
C GLU A 67 -47.54 -9.77 -33.11
N SER A 68 -47.87 -8.89 -32.15
CA SER A 68 -47.39 -7.50 -32.14
C SER A 68 -45.89 -7.36 -31.87
N SER A 69 -45.31 -8.21 -31.00
CA SER A 69 -43.88 -8.20 -30.68
C SER A 69 -43.04 -8.73 -31.84
N ALA A 70 -43.49 -9.80 -32.51
CA ALA A 70 -42.84 -10.33 -33.71
C ALA A 70 -42.90 -9.35 -34.90
N VAL A 71 -43.97 -8.55 -35.00
CA VAL A 71 -44.11 -7.49 -36.02
C VAL A 71 -43.24 -6.26 -35.70
N GLN A 72 -42.95 -5.97 -34.43
CA GLN A 72 -42.02 -4.90 -34.03
C GLN A 72 -40.55 -5.28 -34.27
N GLU A 73 -40.12 -6.51 -33.93
CA GLU A 73 -38.75 -6.97 -34.18
C GLU A 73 -38.38 -6.98 -35.67
N THR A 74 -39.36 -7.27 -36.55
CA THR A 74 -39.14 -7.28 -38.01
C THR A 74 -39.00 -5.88 -38.63
N GLN A 75 -39.20 -4.80 -37.87
CA GLN A 75 -39.00 -3.42 -38.32
C GLN A 75 -37.76 -2.74 -37.74
N PHE A 76 -37.02 -3.40 -36.84
CA PHE A 76 -35.82 -2.82 -36.27
C PHE A 76 -34.72 -2.68 -37.32
N ARG A 77 -34.05 -1.53 -37.30
CA ARG A 77 -32.82 -1.28 -38.04
C ARG A 77 -31.68 -1.01 -37.06
N ASN A 78 -30.45 -1.22 -37.50
CA ASN A 78 -29.30 -0.76 -36.73
C ASN A 78 -29.27 0.78 -36.78
N LEU A 79 -29.58 1.40 -35.63
CA LEU A 79 -29.56 2.84 -35.42
C LEU A 79 -28.14 3.39 -35.37
N ALA A 80 -27.15 2.56 -35.04
CA ALA A 80 -25.74 2.94 -34.99
C ALA A 80 -25.03 2.87 -36.34
N ALA A 81 -25.60 2.21 -37.35
CA ALA A 81 -24.92 1.91 -38.61
C ALA A 81 -24.34 3.17 -39.27
N GLY A 82 -23.01 3.20 -39.44
CA GLY A 82 -22.24 4.30 -40.02
C GLY A 82 -22.13 5.55 -39.14
N LEU A 83 -22.56 5.50 -37.88
CA LEU A 83 -22.39 6.60 -36.92
C LEU A 83 -21.01 6.58 -36.28
N PRO A 84 -20.42 7.75 -36.01
CA PRO A 84 -19.25 7.83 -35.16
C PRO A 84 -19.61 7.54 -33.70
N TYR A 85 -18.60 7.21 -32.90
CA TYR A 85 -18.72 7.04 -31.46
C TYR A 85 -17.48 7.58 -30.75
N GLU A 86 -17.57 7.68 -29.43
CA GLU A 86 -16.51 8.19 -28.57
C GLU A 86 -16.02 7.11 -27.62
N TRP A 87 -14.70 6.95 -27.55
CA TRP A 87 -14.02 6.12 -26.56
C TRP A 87 -13.69 6.92 -25.30
N SER A 88 -13.82 6.29 -24.13
CA SER A 88 -13.22 6.82 -22.89
C SER A 88 -11.70 6.84 -22.96
N GLU A 89 -11.11 5.89 -23.66
CA GLU A 89 -9.67 5.77 -23.90
C GLU A 89 -9.42 5.13 -25.26
N ALA A 90 -8.51 5.71 -26.04
CA ALA A 90 -8.23 5.26 -27.40
C ALA A 90 -7.71 3.80 -27.44
N PRO A 91 -8.00 3.04 -28.50
CA PRO A 91 -7.43 1.71 -28.70
C PRO A 91 -5.93 1.77 -28.97
N GLU A 92 -5.30 0.60 -28.86
CA GLU A 92 -3.88 0.44 -29.09
C GLU A 92 -3.52 0.77 -30.54
N ALA A 93 -2.41 1.49 -30.73
CA ALA A 93 -1.98 1.94 -32.06
C ALA A 93 -1.71 0.78 -33.04
N SER A 94 -1.44 -0.42 -32.52
CA SER A 94 -1.26 -1.65 -33.31
C SER A 94 -2.57 -2.21 -33.87
N HIS A 95 -3.72 -1.89 -33.25
CA HIS A 95 -5.07 -2.30 -33.65
C HIS A 95 -6.01 -1.09 -33.61
N PRO A 96 -5.75 -0.08 -34.47
CA PRO A 96 -6.36 1.23 -34.34
C PRO A 96 -7.82 1.22 -34.76
N ASP A 97 -8.53 2.26 -34.34
CA ASP A 97 -9.88 2.56 -34.74
C ASP A 97 -9.94 3.97 -35.35
N ASP A 98 -10.71 4.11 -36.43
CA ASP A 98 -10.96 5.41 -37.09
C ASP A 98 -12.23 6.10 -36.55
N GLY A 99 -12.90 5.48 -35.58
CA GLY A 99 -14.13 5.95 -34.95
C GLY A 99 -15.40 5.47 -35.65
N TYR A 100 -15.28 4.60 -36.66
CA TYR A 100 -16.43 4.05 -37.40
C TYR A 100 -16.40 2.52 -37.49
N LYS A 101 -15.30 1.85 -37.11
CA LYS A 101 -15.16 0.39 -37.27
C LYS A 101 -16.21 -0.42 -36.53
N LEU A 102 -16.65 0.03 -35.36
CA LEU A 102 -17.67 -0.69 -34.59
C LEU A 102 -19.09 -0.51 -35.16
N THR A 103 -19.27 0.25 -36.24
CA THR A 103 -20.59 0.52 -36.83
C THR A 103 -20.61 0.38 -38.35
N ASP A 104 -19.57 -0.21 -38.96
CA ASP A 104 -19.42 -0.25 -40.41
C ASP A 104 -20.06 -1.49 -41.07
N GLY A 105 -20.57 -2.41 -40.27
CA GLY A 105 -21.22 -3.64 -40.71
C GLY A 105 -20.23 -4.74 -41.11
N LYS A 106 -18.94 -4.60 -40.78
CA LYS A 106 -17.91 -5.61 -41.07
C LYS A 106 -17.51 -6.36 -39.82
N TYR A 107 -17.85 -7.64 -39.83
CA TYR A 107 -17.46 -8.55 -38.77
C TYR A 107 -16.07 -9.14 -39.00
N GLY A 108 -15.24 -9.15 -37.96
CA GLY A 108 -13.93 -9.79 -37.98
C GLY A 108 -14.03 -11.31 -38.10
N ALA A 109 -13.11 -11.89 -38.87
CA ALA A 109 -12.83 -13.32 -38.84
C ALA A 109 -12.20 -13.71 -37.49
N LEU A 110 -12.20 -15.01 -37.17
CA LEU A 110 -11.52 -15.55 -35.97
C LEU A 110 -9.98 -15.60 -36.16
N ASP A 111 -9.41 -14.44 -36.49
CA ASP A 111 -7.99 -14.16 -36.69
C ASP A 111 -7.71 -12.76 -36.13
N MET A 112 -6.80 -12.66 -35.17
CA MET A 112 -6.45 -11.37 -34.55
C MET A 112 -5.89 -10.33 -35.54
N ASN A 113 -5.38 -10.77 -36.69
CA ASN A 113 -4.84 -9.87 -37.71
C ASN A 113 -5.91 -9.31 -38.65
N ASP A 114 -7.17 -9.74 -38.49
CA ASP A 114 -8.28 -9.15 -39.25
C ASP A 114 -8.46 -7.68 -38.81
N PRO A 115 -8.33 -6.71 -39.74
CA PRO A 115 -8.39 -5.29 -39.40
C PRO A 115 -9.76 -4.81 -38.89
N ALA A 116 -10.80 -5.64 -38.96
CA ALA A 116 -12.10 -5.34 -38.36
C ALA A 116 -12.05 -5.33 -36.83
N TRP A 117 -11.12 -6.07 -36.21
CA TRP A 117 -10.96 -6.03 -34.76
C TRP A 117 -10.30 -4.73 -34.29
N VAL A 118 -10.87 -4.16 -33.23
CA VAL A 118 -10.28 -3.06 -32.45
C VAL A 118 -9.74 -3.64 -31.14
N GLY A 119 -8.49 -3.35 -30.81
CA GLY A 119 -7.78 -3.98 -29.69
C GLY A 119 -7.42 -2.99 -28.58
N HIS A 120 -7.66 -3.42 -27.34
CA HIS A 120 -7.23 -2.71 -26.14
C HIS A 120 -6.37 -3.62 -25.26
N GLN A 121 -5.47 -3.00 -24.49
CA GLN A 121 -4.65 -3.69 -23.51
C GLN A 121 -4.57 -2.85 -22.23
N ARG A 122 -4.74 -3.50 -21.05
CA ARG A 122 -4.57 -2.87 -19.72
C ARG A 122 -5.47 -1.65 -19.45
N GLY A 123 -5.27 -1.03 -18.30
CA GLY A 123 -5.96 0.19 -17.88
C GLY A 123 -7.36 -0.07 -17.31
N LYS A 124 -8.17 1.00 -17.29
CA LYS A 124 -9.53 0.99 -16.72
C LYS A 124 -10.53 0.36 -17.69
N ALA A 125 -11.72 0.01 -17.21
CA ALA A 125 -12.85 -0.36 -18.07
C ALA A 125 -13.01 0.63 -19.25
N ARG A 126 -13.28 0.10 -20.46
CA ARG A 126 -13.49 0.93 -21.65
C ARG A 126 -14.97 1.28 -21.79
N GLU A 127 -15.27 2.55 -22.08
CA GLU A 127 -16.62 3.04 -22.37
C GLU A 127 -16.70 3.51 -23.82
N ILE A 128 -17.79 3.14 -24.50
CA ILE A 128 -18.08 3.53 -25.88
C ILE A 128 -19.43 4.23 -25.88
N VAL A 129 -19.47 5.48 -26.33
CA VAL A 129 -20.68 6.32 -26.36
C VAL A 129 -21.11 6.63 -27.78
N PHE A 130 -22.37 6.33 -28.09
CA PHE A 130 -23.03 6.60 -29.36
C PHE A 130 -24.04 7.74 -29.20
N ASP A 131 -24.00 8.73 -30.08
CA ASP A 131 -25.06 9.74 -30.23
C ASP A 131 -25.95 9.37 -31.42
N LEU A 132 -27.20 8.99 -31.17
CA LEU A 132 -28.16 8.63 -32.22
C LEU A 132 -28.72 9.86 -32.96
N GLY A 133 -28.27 11.07 -32.60
CA GLY A 133 -28.66 12.36 -33.18
C GLY A 133 -29.95 12.95 -32.60
N GLU A 134 -30.91 12.09 -32.26
CA GLU A 134 -32.17 12.42 -31.60
C GLU A 134 -32.61 11.25 -30.72
N GLU A 135 -33.67 11.44 -29.92
CA GLU A 135 -34.24 10.38 -29.10
C GLU A 135 -34.94 9.33 -29.96
N LYS A 136 -34.57 8.05 -29.78
CA LYS A 136 -35.07 6.91 -30.55
C LYS A 136 -35.47 5.76 -29.63
N SER A 137 -36.32 4.87 -30.14
CA SER A 137 -36.69 3.64 -29.43
C SER A 137 -35.66 2.55 -29.70
N VAL A 138 -34.90 2.18 -28.67
CA VAL A 138 -33.89 1.12 -28.67
C VAL A 138 -34.49 -0.15 -28.08
N GLY A 139 -34.44 -1.26 -28.82
CA GLY A 139 -34.96 -2.54 -28.37
C GLY A 139 -33.89 -3.60 -28.10
N LYS A 140 -32.72 -3.48 -28.73
CA LYS A 140 -31.65 -4.45 -28.58
C LYS A 140 -30.27 -3.83 -28.80
N ILE A 141 -29.28 -4.25 -28.03
CA ILE A 141 -27.88 -3.85 -28.17
C ILE A 141 -27.02 -5.11 -28.18
N THR A 142 -26.12 -5.23 -29.14
CA THR A 142 -25.13 -6.32 -29.22
C THR A 142 -23.72 -5.75 -29.26
N ALA A 143 -22.76 -6.45 -28.66
CA ALA A 143 -21.33 -6.15 -28.74
C ALA A 143 -20.56 -7.46 -28.86
N ARG A 144 -19.68 -7.59 -29.86
CA ARG A 144 -19.02 -8.86 -30.18
C ARG A 144 -17.53 -8.81 -29.90
N PHE A 145 -17.03 -9.87 -29.27
CA PHE A 145 -15.67 -9.96 -28.76
C PHE A 145 -14.98 -11.25 -29.23
N LEU A 146 -13.67 -11.17 -29.41
CA LEU A 146 -12.80 -12.30 -29.74
C LEU A 146 -12.17 -12.89 -28.48
N GLN A 147 -12.00 -14.20 -28.45
CA GLN A 147 -11.08 -14.89 -27.54
C GLN A 147 -10.14 -15.78 -28.35
N ASP A 148 -8.85 -15.62 -28.09
CA ASP A 148 -7.78 -16.44 -28.65
C ASP A 148 -6.68 -16.62 -27.60
N TYR A 149 -6.86 -17.65 -26.78
CA TYR A 149 -6.03 -17.95 -25.62
C TYR A 149 -5.67 -19.44 -25.59
N PRO A 150 -4.43 -19.82 -25.26
CA PRO A 150 -3.32 -18.97 -24.82
C PRO A 150 -2.48 -18.38 -25.97
N THR A 151 -2.78 -18.72 -27.23
CA THR A 151 -1.90 -18.42 -28.38
C THR A 151 -1.56 -16.93 -28.50
N ASN A 152 -2.57 -16.07 -28.41
CA ASN A 152 -2.43 -14.64 -28.67
C ASN A 152 -2.81 -13.77 -27.47
N SER A 153 -3.04 -14.38 -26.31
CA SER A 153 -3.35 -13.66 -25.07
C SER A 153 -4.58 -12.74 -25.18
N ILE A 154 -5.63 -13.15 -25.92
CA ILE A 154 -6.88 -12.39 -26.08
C ILE A 154 -7.99 -13.09 -25.30
N LEU A 155 -8.67 -12.36 -24.42
CA LEU A 155 -9.81 -12.85 -23.64
C LEU A 155 -11.04 -11.99 -23.89
N VAL A 156 -12.22 -12.61 -23.80
CA VAL A 156 -13.47 -11.85 -23.70
C VAL A 156 -13.55 -11.16 -22.33
N PRO A 157 -14.22 -10.00 -22.23
CA PRO A 157 -14.43 -9.35 -20.94
C PRO A 157 -15.30 -10.22 -20.02
N LEU A 158 -15.05 -10.21 -18.71
CA LEU A 158 -15.90 -10.94 -17.76
C LEU A 158 -17.32 -10.37 -17.68
N SER A 159 -17.45 -9.06 -17.94
CA SER A 159 -18.75 -8.39 -17.96
C SER A 159 -18.80 -7.24 -18.96
N VAL A 160 -19.99 -7.05 -19.54
CA VAL A 160 -20.36 -5.92 -20.40
C VAL A 160 -21.63 -5.29 -19.85
N SER A 161 -21.62 -3.98 -19.64
CA SER A 161 -22.75 -3.19 -19.15
C SER A 161 -23.27 -2.27 -20.23
N MET A 162 -24.59 -2.14 -20.35
CA MET A 162 -25.25 -1.35 -21.38
C MET A 162 -26.18 -0.31 -20.75
N TYR A 163 -26.09 0.93 -21.24
CA TYR A 163 -26.81 2.09 -20.71
C TYR A 163 -27.40 2.94 -21.82
N VAL A 164 -28.38 3.77 -21.45
CA VAL A 164 -28.93 4.83 -22.29
C VAL A 164 -28.96 6.16 -21.55
N SER A 165 -28.97 7.27 -22.29
CA SER A 165 -29.06 8.61 -21.72
C SER A 165 -29.78 9.58 -22.67
N ASP A 166 -30.33 10.66 -22.10
CA ASP A 166 -30.93 11.76 -22.85
C ASP A 166 -29.98 12.95 -23.03
N ASP A 167 -28.99 13.07 -22.15
CA ASP A 167 -28.12 14.25 -22.01
C ASP A 167 -26.62 13.91 -22.05
N LYS A 168 -26.26 12.62 -22.16
CA LYS A 168 -24.88 12.10 -22.16
C LYS A 168 -24.16 12.20 -20.80
N GLU A 169 -24.82 12.70 -19.77
CA GLU A 169 -24.28 12.87 -18.42
C GLU A 169 -24.95 11.91 -17.43
N ASN A 170 -26.27 11.77 -17.52
CA ASN A 170 -27.10 10.97 -16.64
C ASN A 170 -27.52 9.68 -17.35
N TRP A 171 -27.05 8.54 -16.84
CA TRP A 171 -27.17 7.24 -17.51
C TRP A 171 -28.16 6.32 -16.80
N GLY A 172 -29.11 5.78 -17.56
CA GLY A 172 -30.03 4.74 -17.11
C GLY A 172 -29.51 3.35 -17.49
N LEU A 173 -29.53 2.42 -16.53
CA LEU A 173 -29.05 1.04 -16.72
C LEU A 173 -30.05 0.20 -17.52
N LEU A 174 -29.57 -0.45 -18.58
CA LEU A 174 -30.31 -1.47 -19.30
C LEU A 174 -29.98 -2.87 -18.76
N SER A 175 -28.68 -3.21 -18.73
CA SER A 175 -28.21 -4.53 -18.29
C SER A 175 -26.75 -4.54 -17.85
N HIS A 176 -26.43 -5.56 -17.06
CA HIS A 176 -25.09 -6.11 -16.89
C HIS A 176 -25.11 -7.55 -17.38
N ASN A 177 -24.17 -7.90 -18.25
CA ASN A 177 -24.08 -9.21 -18.87
C ASN A 177 -22.74 -9.86 -18.52
N ALA A 178 -22.76 -11.13 -18.14
CA ALA A 178 -21.56 -11.93 -17.88
C ALA A 178 -21.20 -12.80 -19.09
N THR A 179 -19.91 -13.07 -19.30
CA THR A 179 -19.46 -14.04 -20.31
C THR A 179 -20.06 -15.42 -20.04
N GLN A 180 -20.66 -16.04 -21.06
CA GLN A 180 -21.06 -17.45 -21.10
C GLN A 180 -19.91 -18.34 -21.59
N LEU A 181 -18.95 -17.75 -22.30
CA LEU A 181 -17.82 -18.44 -22.88
C LEU A 181 -16.77 -18.84 -21.82
N LEU A 182 -16.66 -18.02 -20.77
CA LEU A 182 -15.64 -18.06 -19.71
C LEU A 182 -14.20 -18.02 -20.25
N TRP A 183 -13.23 -17.69 -19.40
CA TRP A 183 -11.82 -17.78 -19.80
C TRP A 183 -11.38 -19.24 -19.89
N GLY A 184 -10.61 -19.56 -20.94
CA GLY A 184 -10.21 -20.94 -21.19
C GLY A 184 -9.30 -21.09 -22.40
N ALA A 185 -8.48 -22.14 -22.39
CA ALA A 185 -7.64 -22.49 -23.53
C ALA A 185 -8.48 -23.13 -24.64
N GLY A 186 -8.23 -22.75 -25.88
CA GLY A 186 -8.93 -23.33 -27.03
C GLY A 186 -8.55 -22.69 -28.36
N PRO A 187 -9.12 -23.18 -29.47
CA PRO A 187 -9.04 -22.46 -30.74
C PRO A 187 -9.71 -21.08 -30.64
N PRO A 188 -9.36 -20.14 -31.54
CA PRO A 188 -10.03 -18.84 -31.63
C PRO A 188 -11.55 -19.01 -31.67
N ARG A 189 -12.25 -18.23 -30.87
CA ARG A 189 -13.71 -18.27 -30.69
C ARG A 189 -14.22 -16.86 -30.38
N GLN A 190 -15.53 -16.65 -30.49
CA GLN A 190 -16.14 -15.34 -30.27
C GLN A 190 -17.32 -15.43 -29.31
N GLU A 191 -17.67 -14.30 -28.72
CA GLU A 191 -18.88 -14.14 -27.92
C GLU A 191 -19.58 -12.82 -28.28
N THR A 192 -20.91 -12.84 -28.34
CA THR A 192 -21.73 -11.64 -28.47
C THR A 192 -22.47 -11.41 -27.16
N PHE A 193 -22.15 -10.30 -26.51
CA PHE A 193 -22.91 -9.80 -25.36
C PHE A 193 -24.14 -9.09 -25.88
N GLU A 194 -25.29 -9.34 -25.25
CA GLU A 194 -26.57 -8.88 -25.76
C GLU A 194 -27.44 -8.35 -24.62
N TRP A 195 -28.09 -7.22 -24.87
CA TRP A 195 -29.32 -6.83 -24.19
C TRP A 195 -30.46 -6.90 -25.19
N ASP A 196 -31.50 -7.65 -24.86
CA ASP A 196 -32.74 -7.71 -25.63
C ASP A 196 -33.90 -7.34 -24.71
N GLY A 197 -34.43 -6.13 -24.87
CA GLY A 197 -35.45 -5.62 -23.95
C GLY A 197 -36.75 -6.44 -23.94
N SER A 198 -37.02 -7.23 -24.99
CA SER A 198 -38.19 -8.11 -25.04
C SER A 198 -38.06 -9.31 -24.08
N ARG A 199 -36.82 -9.83 -23.96
CA ARG A 199 -36.42 -10.98 -23.14
C ARG A 199 -36.01 -10.56 -21.72
N ASP A 200 -35.17 -9.54 -21.65
CA ASP A 200 -34.44 -9.15 -20.44
C ASP A 200 -35.15 -8.05 -19.64
N GLY A 201 -36.03 -7.27 -20.29
CA GLY A 201 -36.61 -6.06 -19.73
C GLY A 201 -35.55 -4.96 -19.51
N ILE A 202 -35.90 -3.93 -18.74
CA ILE A 202 -34.99 -2.85 -18.35
C ILE A 202 -34.70 -2.98 -16.85
N LYS A 203 -33.42 -3.13 -16.49
CA LYS A 203 -33.02 -3.31 -15.08
C LYS A 203 -33.11 -2.03 -14.25
N GLY A 204 -32.85 -0.86 -14.85
CA GLY A 204 -32.86 0.42 -14.14
C GLY A 204 -34.27 0.96 -13.86
N GLY A 205 -34.45 1.63 -12.71
CA GLY A 205 -35.61 2.47 -12.44
C GLY A 205 -36.97 1.76 -12.24
N ASN A 206 -37.00 0.46 -11.97
CA ASN A 206 -38.22 -0.34 -11.69
C ASN A 206 -39.33 -0.12 -12.72
N THR A 207 -39.02 -0.29 -14.00
CA THR A 207 -39.97 -0.16 -15.10
C THR A 207 -40.28 -1.52 -15.75
N ASP A 208 -41.53 -1.74 -16.13
CA ASP A 208 -41.94 -2.91 -16.92
C ASP A 208 -41.72 -2.70 -18.44
N GLY A 209 -41.05 -1.60 -18.81
CA GLY A 209 -40.74 -1.27 -20.19
C GLY A 209 -39.81 -2.30 -20.84
N LYS A 210 -40.07 -2.62 -22.10
CA LYS A 210 -39.27 -3.55 -22.91
C LYS A 210 -38.45 -2.87 -24.00
N LEU A 211 -38.58 -1.55 -24.12
CA LEU A 211 -37.88 -0.73 -25.10
C LEU A 211 -37.44 0.56 -24.40
N ALA A 212 -36.20 0.98 -24.62
CA ALA A 212 -35.69 2.23 -24.09
C ALA A 212 -35.93 3.37 -25.08
N TYR A 213 -36.31 4.56 -24.61
CA TYR A 213 -36.48 5.76 -25.43
C TYR A 213 -35.44 6.82 -25.04
N ALA A 214 -34.35 6.92 -25.80
CA ALA A 214 -33.19 7.73 -25.43
C ALA A 214 -32.39 8.18 -26.66
N ARG A 215 -31.52 9.17 -26.48
CA ARG A 215 -30.65 9.69 -27.55
C ARG A 215 -29.27 9.04 -27.57
N TYR A 216 -28.69 8.78 -26.42
CA TYR A 216 -27.34 8.24 -26.28
C TYR A 216 -27.39 6.80 -25.82
N VAL A 217 -26.46 5.99 -26.30
CA VAL A 217 -26.23 4.62 -25.85
C VAL A 217 -24.79 4.50 -25.40
N LYS A 218 -24.54 3.77 -24.31
CA LYS A 218 -23.21 3.50 -23.80
C LYS A 218 -22.99 2.02 -23.53
N VAL A 219 -21.88 1.49 -24.02
CA VAL A 219 -21.39 0.13 -23.75
C VAL A 219 -20.11 0.24 -22.93
N ILE A 220 -20.05 -0.48 -21.80
CA ILE A 220 -18.86 -0.53 -20.94
C ILE A 220 -18.41 -1.98 -20.81
N PHE A 221 -17.13 -2.28 -21.01
CA PHE A 221 -16.58 -3.60 -20.76
C PHE A 221 -15.36 -3.57 -19.84
N TYR A 222 -15.25 -4.61 -19.03
CA TYR A 222 -14.18 -4.78 -18.05
C TYR A 222 -12.89 -5.27 -18.70
N MET A 223 -11.75 -4.69 -18.33
CA MET A 223 -10.43 -5.02 -18.88
C MET A 223 -9.67 -6.03 -18.01
N HIS A 224 -8.98 -6.97 -18.64
CA HIS A 224 -7.97 -7.78 -17.97
C HIS A 224 -6.70 -6.95 -17.75
N PRO A 225 -5.99 -7.11 -16.62
CA PRO A 225 -4.76 -6.37 -16.30
C PRO A 225 -3.56 -6.70 -17.21
N THR A 226 -3.65 -7.72 -18.06
CA THR A 226 -2.46 -8.29 -18.74
C THR A 226 -2.77 -8.92 -20.09
N GLN A 227 -4.00 -9.41 -20.29
CA GLN A 227 -4.45 -9.91 -21.58
C GLN A 227 -5.04 -8.78 -22.43
N TRP A 228 -5.28 -9.08 -23.69
CA TRP A 228 -5.93 -8.20 -24.66
C TRP A 228 -7.44 -8.41 -24.68
N GLU A 229 -8.16 -7.34 -24.98
CA GLU A 229 -9.59 -7.33 -25.25
C GLU A 229 -9.83 -6.83 -26.67
N TYR A 230 -10.45 -7.67 -27.50
CA TYR A 230 -10.74 -7.39 -28.90
C TYR A 230 -12.24 -7.32 -29.11
N ILE A 231 -12.69 -6.23 -29.72
CA ILE A 231 -14.10 -5.97 -30.01
C ILE A 231 -14.27 -5.63 -31.50
N ASP A 232 -15.33 -6.16 -32.09
CA ASP A 232 -15.88 -5.74 -33.38
C ASP A 232 -17.37 -5.41 -33.20
N GLU A 233 -17.94 -4.73 -34.20
CA GLU A 233 -19.37 -4.49 -34.41
C GLU A 233 -20.26 -4.39 -33.15
N ILE A 234 -20.69 -3.17 -32.86
CA ILE A 234 -21.78 -2.88 -31.91
C ILE A 234 -23.03 -2.51 -32.71
N GLU A 235 -24.09 -3.29 -32.54
CA GLU A 235 -25.37 -3.00 -33.17
C GLU A 235 -26.37 -2.48 -32.14
N ILE A 236 -27.04 -1.37 -32.49
CA ILE A 236 -28.10 -0.76 -31.68
C ILE A 236 -29.38 -0.88 -32.48
N MET A 237 -30.15 -1.94 -32.24
CA MET A 237 -31.36 -2.23 -33.00
C MET A 237 -32.57 -1.51 -32.41
N GLY A 238 -33.30 -0.80 -33.27
CA GLY A 238 -34.45 -0.02 -32.86
C GLY A 238 -35.16 0.72 -33.99
N MET A 239 -35.94 1.74 -33.64
CA MET A 239 -36.75 2.54 -34.56
C MET A 239 -36.62 4.04 -34.27
N ASP A 240 -36.82 4.85 -35.30
CA ASP A 240 -36.85 6.31 -35.18
C ASP A 240 -38.08 6.78 -34.40
N GLY A 241 -37.92 7.82 -33.59
CA GLY A 241 -38.97 8.37 -32.74
C GLY A 241 -39.35 7.43 -31.58
N LYS A 242 -40.43 7.78 -30.87
CA LYS A 242 -40.96 7.01 -29.76
C LYS A 242 -42.04 6.05 -30.26
N ILE A 243 -41.81 4.75 -30.16
CA ILE A 243 -42.82 3.71 -30.45
C ILE A 243 -43.57 3.26 -29.19
N GLU A 244 -44.69 2.57 -29.39
CA GLU A 244 -45.48 2.01 -28.29
C GLU A 244 -44.64 1.00 -27.47
N GLY A 245 -44.70 1.13 -26.14
CA GLY A 245 -43.89 0.32 -25.21
C GLY A 245 -42.51 0.90 -24.89
N ALA A 246 -42.05 1.94 -25.59
CA ALA A 246 -40.78 2.60 -25.31
C ALA A 246 -40.87 3.59 -24.13
N VAL A 247 -39.99 3.43 -23.16
CA VAL A 247 -39.96 4.18 -21.90
C VAL A 247 -38.64 4.94 -21.73
N LYS A 248 -38.72 6.06 -21.02
CA LYS A 248 -37.52 6.75 -20.53
C LYS A 248 -36.91 5.91 -19.42
N VAL A 249 -35.62 5.63 -19.50
CA VAL A 249 -34.91 4.90 -18.45
C VAL A 249 -34.41 5.89 -17.42
N PRO A 250 -34.86 5.81 -16.15
CA PRO A 250 -34.37 6.70 -15.11
C PRO A 250 -32.85 6.59 -14.95
N ALA A 251 -32.18 7.74 -14.85
CA ALA A 251 -30.75 7.75 -14.61
C ALA A 251 -30.44 7.36 -13.15
N GLU A 252 -29.36 6.61 -12.98
CA GLU A 252 -28.83 6.20 -11.68
C GLU A 252 -27.40 6.69 -11.56
N GLN A 253 -27.09 7.40 -10.47
CA GLN A 253 -25.74 7.89 -10.21
C GLN A 253 -24.92 6.77 -9.55
N PRO A 254 -23.81 6.30 -10.19
CA PRO A 254 -22.93 5.32 -9.58
C PRO A 254 -22.37 5.84 -8.25
N ARG A 255 -22.55 5.08 -7.18
CA ARG A 255 -22.09 5.45 -5.84
C ARG A 255 -21.70 4.21 -5.06
N PHE A 256 -20.82 4.40 -4.07
CA PHE A 256 -20.49 3.32 -3.16
C PHE A 256 -21.72 2.86 -2.37
N LEU A 257 -21.67 1.62 -1.89
CA LEU A 257 -22.56 1.17 -0.83
C LEU A 257 -22.33 2.05 0.40
N GLU A 258 -23.36 2.78 0.83
CA GLU A 258 -23.28 3.59 2.04
C GLU A 258 -23.50 2.72 3.29
N PRO A 259 -22.79 2.99 4.41
CA PRO A 259 -23.10 2.38 5.70
C PRO A 259 -24.56 2.65 6.10
N GLY A 260 -25.29 1.61 6.48
CA GLY A 260 -26.72 1.73 6.76
C GLY A 260 -27.35 0.38 7.07
N GLU A 261 -28.66 0.25 6.87
CA GLU A 261 -29.39 -0.99 7.19
C GLU A 261 -28.76 -2.24 6.54
N ALA A 262 -28.36 -2.13 5.27
CA ALA A 262 -27.76 -3.21 4.50
C ALA A 262 -26.44 -3.71 5.10
N THR A 263 -25.66 -2.82 5.72
CA THR A 263 -24.39 -3.15 6.39
C THR A 263 -24.55 -3.40 7.89
N ALA A 264 -25.79 -3.49 8.40
CA ALA A 264 -26.10 -3.45 9.84
C ALA A 264 -25.49 -2.22 10.55
N GLY A 265 -25.33 -1.11 9.82
CA GLY A 265 -24.70 0.12 10.26
C GLY A 265 -23.20 0.02 10.46
N ILE A 266 -22.53 -1.02 9.95
CA ILE A 266 -21.06 -1.11 9.92
C ILE A 266 -20.55 -0.19 8.82
N ARG A 267 -19.56 0.63 9.14
CA ARG A 267 -18.79 1.45 8.20
C ARG A 267 -17.45 0.82 7.84
N ASN A 268 -16.75 0.28 8.85
CA ASN A 268 -15.39 -0.25 8.76
C ASN A 268 -15.37 -1.68 9.33
N LEU A 269 -15.47 -2.68 8.44
CA LEU A 269 -15.39 -4.10 8.79
C LEU A 269 -13.92 -4.56 8.79
N ASN A 270 -13.37 -4.98 9.95
CA ASN A 270 -12.03 -5.53 10.06
C ASN A 270 -12.02 -7.05 9.91
N LEU A 271 -11.17 -7.60 9.05
CA LEU A 271 -11.03 -9.04 8.86
C LEU A 271 -10.01 -9.61 9.85
N LEU A 272 -10.48 -10.50 10.73
CA LEU A 272 -9.64 -11.22 11.68
C LEU A 272 -9.53 -12.69 11.27
N TYR A 273 -8.45 -13.04 10.58
CA TYR A 273 -8.27 -14.40 10.09
C TYR A 273 -8.00 -15.38 11.25
N ASN A 274 -8.89 -16.34 11.48
CA ASN A 274 -8.82 -17.33 12.57
C ASN A 274 -8.82 -18.80 12.07
N GLY A 275 -8.37 -19.05 10.84
CA GLY A 275 -8.06 -20.40 10.35
C GLY A 275 -6.85 -21.06 11.05
N GLN A 276 -6.37 -22.18 10.50
CA GLN A 276 -5.13 -22.81 10.94
C GLN A 276 -3.93 -22.06 10.35
N TYR A 277 -3.07 -21.52 11.22
CA TYR A 277 -1.83 -20.86 10.82
C TYR A 277 -0.65 -21.32 11.69
N ALA A 278 0.57 -21.11 11.20
CA ALA A 278 1.78 -21.40 11.95
C ALA A 278 1.79 -20.64 13.29
N ASN A 279 2.34 -21.27 14.33
CA ASN A 279 2.49 -20.70 15.68
C ASN A 279 1.18 -20.24 16.35
N GLY A 280 0.02 -20.71 15.89
CA GLY A 280 -1.27 -20.29 16.45
C GLY A 280 -1.63 -18.85 16.08
N LEU A 281 -1.13 -18.32 14.95
CA LEU A 281 -1.50 -16.97 14.49
C LEU A 281 -3.01 -16.81 14.24
N GLY A 282 -3.73 -17.91 13.99
CA GLY A 282 -5.19 -17.90 13.90
C GLY A 282 -5.92 -17.94 15.23
N ASP A 283 -5.21 -18.01 16.36
CA ASP A 283 -5.81 -18.00 17.69
C ASP A 283 -5.69 -16.58 18.27
N TRP A 284 -6.80 -15.85 18.24
CA TRP A 284 -6.84 -14.46 18.67
C TRP A 284 -6.87 -14.38 20.19
N LYS A 285 -6.02 -13.52 20.75
CA LYS A 285 -5.97 -13.22 22.19
C LYS A 285 -6.45 -11.81 22.45
N LYS A 286 -7.03 -11.59 23.62
CA LYS A 286 -7.58 -10.29 24.02
C LYS A 286 -6.61 -9.14 23.74
N GLU A 287 -5.35 -9.29 24.13
CA GLU A 287 -4.30 -8.26 23.98
C GLU A 287 -4.00 -7.94 22.51
N ARG A 288 -4.13 -8.94 21.62
CA ARG A 288 -3.96 -8.78 20.18
C ARG A 288 -5.17 -8.15 19.50
N ILE A 289 -6.36 -8.35 20.08
CA ILE A 289 -7.63 -7.80 19.59
C ILE A 289 -7.78 -6.33 19.99
N ILE A 290 -7.31 -5.91 21.17
CA ILE A 290 -7.54 -4.54 21.66
C ILE A 290 -7.16 -3.45 20.63
N PRO A 291 -5.96 -3.46 20.00
CA PRO A 291 -5.61 -2.45 18.98
C PRO A 291 -6.42 -2.54 17.68
N ASN A 292 -7.17 -3.63 17.48
CA ASN A 292 -8.05 -3.85 16.33
C ASN A 292 -9.48 -3.36 16.55
N ILE A 293 -9.93 -3.20 17.79
CA ILE A 293 -11.28 -2.68 18.10
C ILE A 293 -11.23 -1.30 18.75
N SER A 294 -10.06 -0.90 19.26
CA SER A 294 -9.83 0.41 19.87
C SER A 294 -8.57 1.04 19.32
N TYR A 295 -8.58 2.36 19.20
CA TYR A 295 -7.39 3.15 18.99
C TYR A 295 -6.66 3.26 20.32
N VAL A 296 -5.42 2.76 20.37
CA VAL A 296 -4.58 2.77 21.57
C VAL A 296 -3.51 3.86 21.51
N ASN A 297 -3.20 4.47 22.65
CA ASN A 297 -2.07 5.40 22.76
C ASN A 297 -0.71 4.65 22.75
N LYS A 298 0.41 5.37 22.89
CA LYS A 298 1.77 4.78 22.88
C LYS A 298 2.05 3.77 24.01
N ASP A 299 1.27 3.84 25.08
CA ASP A 299 1.37 2.95 26.23
C ASP A 299 0.49 1.70 26.07
N GLY A 300 -0.26 1.60 24.96
CA GLY A 300 -1.19 0.50 24.69
C GLY A 300 -2.55 0.67 25.37
N GLU A 301 -2.84 1.86 25.89
CA GLU A 301 -4.11 2.16 26.54
C GLU A 301 -5.17 2.60 25.50
N PRO A 302 -6.35 1.97 25.47
CA PRO A 302 -7.49 2.42 24.66
C PRO A 302 -7.88 3.86 24.96
N VAL A 303 -7.94 4.69 23.91
CA VAL A 303 -8.35 6.10 23.98
C VAL A 303 -9.55 6.44 23.10
N ASP A 304 -9.87 5.59 22.12
CA ASP A 304 -11.08 5.67 21.30
C ASP A 304 -11.45 4.31 20.69
N TRP A 305 -12.63 4.18 20.09
CA TRP A 305 -12.98 3.04 19.24
C TRP A 305 -12.30 3.16 17.86
N LEU A 306 -12.07 2.03 17.18
CA LEU A 306 -11.36 2.01 15.88
C LEU A 306 -12.26 1.45 14.75
N TYR A 307 -12.46 0.13 14.75
CA TYR A 307 -13.34 -0.55 13.81
C TYR A 307 -14.70 -0.82 14.48
N ASP A 308 -15.78 -0.61 13.73
CA ASP A 308 -17.16 -0.76 14.21
C ASP A 308 -17.80 -2.12 13.82
N GLY A 309 -17.06 -2.96 13.08
CA GLY A 309 -17.41 -4.35 12.83
C GLY A 309 -16.18 -5.26 12.73
N VAL A 310 -16.34 -6.52 13.15
CA VAL A 310 -15.33 -7.57 13.04
C VAL A 310 -15.88 -8.74 12.24
N LEU A 311 -15.12 -9.23 11.26
CA LEU A 311 -15.37 -10.47 10.55
C LEU A 311 -14.35 -11.53 10.98
N TYR A 312 -14.83 -12.65 11.56
CA TYR A 312 -14.01 -13.84 11.74
C TYR A 312 -14.17 -14.81 10.57
N LEU A 313 -13.05 -15.13 9.93
CA LEU A 313 -12.95 -16.03 8.79
C LEU A 313 -11.63 -16.82 8.82
N GLY A 314 -11.56 -17.98 8.19
CA GLY A 314 -10.35 -18.79 8.10
C GLY A 314 -10.17 -19.39 6.72
N ILE A 315 -8.94 -19.34 6.18
CA ILE A 315 -8.63 -19.93 4.88
C ILE A 315 -8.59 -21.45 4.99
N ALA A 316 -7.75 -22.00 5.88
CA ALA A 316 -7.51 -23.45 5.94
C ALA A 316 -7.84 -24.08 7.30
N SER A 317 -8.22 -25.36 7.27
CA SER A 317 -8.32 -26.21 8.46
C SER A 317 -6.97 -26.86 8.82
N PRO A 318 -6.86 -27.57 9.97
CA PRO A 318 -5.66 -28.35 10.31
C PRO A 318 -5.30 -29.44 9.30
N ALA A 319 -6.28 -29.90 8.52
CA ALA A 319 -6.05 -30.85 7.44
C ALA A 319 -5.53 -30.18 6.16
N GLY A 320 -5.35 -28.85 6.16
CA GLY A 320 -4.91 -28.08 4.99
C GLY A 320 -5.99 -27.86 3.93
N ARG A 321 -7.26 -28.18 4.24
CA ARG A 321 -8.39 -27.97 3.32
C ARG A 321 -8.92 -26.55 3.44
N ASP A 322 -9.21 -25.95 2.31
CA ASP A 322 -9.58 -24.54 2.20
C ASP A 322 -11.11 -24.33 2.27
N PHE A 323 -11.56 -23.45 3.18
CA PHE A 323 -12.97 -23.13 3.43
C PHE A 323 -13.62 -22.29 2.31
N GLY A 324 -12.85 -21.57 1.50
CA GLY A 324 -13.33 -20.81 0.34
C GLY A 324 -13.35 -21.63 -0.95
N GLN A 325 -12.48 -22.63 -1.11
CA GLN A 325 -12.36 -23.45 -2.32
C GLN A 325 -13.30 -24.65 -2.39
N GLY A 326 -14.17 -24.85 -1.39
CA GLY A 326 -15.17 -25.93 -1.40
C GLY A 326 -14.60 -27.32 -1.13
N GLN A 327 -13.43 -27.40 -0.49
CA GLN A 327 -12.74 -28.67 -0.23
C GLN A 327 -13.06 -29.25 1.16
N THR A 328 -13.57 -28.42 2.07
CA THR A 328 -13.79 -28.79 3.48
C THR A 328 -14.99 -29.70 3.68
N ASN A 329 -14.85 -30.64 4.61
CA ASN A 329 -15.90 -31.57 5.02
C ASN A 329 -16.40 -31.24 6.45
N LEU A 330 -17.34 -32.05 6.94
CA LEU A 330 -18.00 -31.83 8.23
C LEU A 330 -17.02 -31.75 9.41
N ASP A 331 -15.90 -32.48 9.38
CA ASP A 331 -14.91 -32.44 10.46
C ASP A 331 -14.16 -31.11 10.49
N ASP A 332 -13.87 -30.50 9.33
CA ASP A 332 -13.29 -29.15 9.28
C ASP A 332 -14.26 -28.11 9.82
N TRP A 333 -15.54 -28.25 9.45
CA TRP A 333 -16.58 -27.33 9.87
C TRP A 333 -16.79 -27.39 11.39
N LYS A 334 -16.84 -28.61 11.95
CA LYS A 334 -16.87 -28.83 13.40
C LYS A 334 -15.65 -28.23 14.09
N TRP A 335 -14.45 -28.51 13.58
CA TRP A 335 -13.22 -27.95 14.15
C TRP A 335 -13.26 -26.42 14.22
N TYR A 336 -13.64 -25.75 13.13
CA TYR A 336 -13.69 -24.29 13.09
C TYR A 336 -14.67 -23.74 14.13
N LEU A 337 -15.89 -24.29 14.19
CA LEU A 337 -16.90 -23.86 15.16
C LEU A 337 -16.45 -24.12 16.59
N ASP A 338 -15.84 -25.27 16.85
CA ASP A 338 -15.37 -25.67 18.17
C ASP A 338 -14.22 -24.78 18.65
N LYS A 339 -13.25 -24.41 17.78
CA LYS A 339 -12.19 -23.47 18.17
C LYS A 339 -12.70 -22.05 18.37
N THR A 340 -13.61 -21.59 17.51
CA THR A 340 -14.08 -20.20 17.50
C THR A 340 -14.91 -19.90 18.75
N PHE A 341 -15.78 -20.83 19.14
CA PHE A 341 -16.69 -20.70 20.28
C PHE A 341 -16.21 -21.41 21.56
N ALA A 342 -15.00 -21.96 21.59
CA ALA A 342 -14.44 -22.54 22.82
C ALA A 342 -14.48 -21.52 23.97
N ALA A 343 -14.52 -22.01 25.20
CA ALA A 343 -14.50 -21.15 26.40
C ALA A 343 -13.25 -20.24 26.49
N THR A 344 -12.19 -20.56 25.76
CA THR A 344 -10.97 -19.75 25.60
C THR A 344 -10.70 -19.40 24.12
N GLY A 345 -11.71 -19.54 23.27
CA GLY A 345 -11.66 -19.34 21.83
C GLY A 345 -11.79 -17.86 21.43
N ASP A 346 -11.70 -17.62 20.13
CA ASP A 346 -11.60 -16.28 19.53
C ASP A 346 -12.75 -15.36 19.97
N MET A 347 -13.99 -15.87 19.95
CA MET A 347 -15.18 -15.09 20.32
C MET A 347 -15.21 -14.68 21.78
N GLN A 348 -14.76 -15.55 22.69
CA GLN A 348 -14.64 -15.19 24.10
C GLN A 348 -13.54 -14.13 24.29
N GLN A 349 -12.43 -14.24 23.56
CA GLN A 349 -11.34 -13.27 23.63
C GLN A 349 -11.77 -11.89 23.10
N LEU A 350 -12.56 -11.86 22.02
CA LEU A 350 -13.17 -10.62 21.51
C LEU A 350 -14.14 -10.01 22.52
N ASN A 351 -14.99 -10.82 23.17
CA ASN A 351 -15.92 -10.33 24.18
C ASN A 351 -15.19 -9.71 25.39
N GLU A 352 -14.11 -10.35 25.87
CA GLU A 352 -13.32 -9.80 26.97
C GLU A 352 -12.53 -8.55 26.56
N ALA A 353 -12.07 -8.46 25.30
CA ALA A 353 -11.45 -7.24 24.78
C ALA A 353 -12.47 -6.09 24.73
N ALA A 354 -13.67 -6.34 24.20
CA ALA A 354 -14.74 -5.35 24.12
C ALA A 354 -15.18 -4.84 25.50
N LYS A 355 -15.27 -5.74 26.50
CA LYS A 355 -15.51 -5.35 27.90
C LYS A 355 -14.44 -4.44 28.46
N GLU A 356 -13.17 -4.79 28.26
CA GLU A 356 -12.05 -4.01 28.78
C GLU A 356 -12.00 -2.63 28.14
N VAL A 357 -12.13 -2.56 26.82
CA VAL A 357 -12.19 -1.29 26.07
C VAL A 357 -13.39 -0.47 26.52
N GLY A 358 -14.59 -1.06 26.58
CA GLY A 358 -15.80 -0.38 27.03
C GLY A 358 -15.66 0.18 28.45
N ALA A 359 -15.04 -0.56 29.37
CA ALA A 359 -14.75 -0.07 30.71
C ALA A 359 -13.76 1.12 30.71
N LYS A 360 -12.66 1.02 29.96
CA LYS A 360 -11.65 2.10 29.87
C LYS A 360 -12.20 3.37 29.21
N LEU A 361 -13.02 3.23 28.18
CA LEU A 361 -13.67 4.34 27.46
C LEU A 361 -14.96 4.83 28.13
N LYS A 362 -15.34 4.27 29.29
CA LYS A 362 -16.57 4.60 30.03
C LYS A 362 -17.86 4.36 29.22
N GLN A 363 -17.84 3.36 28.35
CA GLN A 363 -18.95 2.86 27.54
C GLN A 363 -19.12 1.35 27.75
N PRO A 364 -19.44 0.89 28.98
CA PRO A 364 -19.46 -0.54 29.32
C PRO A 364 -20.52 -1.35 28.56
N ASP A 365 -21.56 -0.68 28.05
CA ASP A 365 -22.67 -1.30 27.30
C ASP A 365 -22.41 -1.32 25.78
N HIS A 366 -21.25 -0.83 25.32
CA HIS A 366 -20.91 -0.88 23.90
C HIS A 366 -20.79 -2.34 23.43
N GLN A 367 -21.39 -2.64 22.28
CA GLN A 367 -21.34 -3.95 21.65
C GLN A 367 -20.61 -3.89 20.31
N VAL A 368 -19.57 -4.71 20.16
CA VAL A 368 -18.86 -4.87 18.88
C VAL A 368 -19.70 -5.75 17.96
N LYS A 369 -19.96 -5.28 16.75
CA LYS A 369 -20.71 -6.04 15.74
C LYS A 369 -19.84 -7.14 15.14
N VAL A 370 -20.41 -8.32 15.00
CA VAL A 370 -19.72 -9.53 14.55
C VAL A 370 -20.39 -10.08 13.30
N VAL A 371 -19.56 -10.40 12.32
CA VAL A 371 -19.87 -11.18 11.13
C VAL A 371 -19.06 -12.47 11.17
N LEU A 372 -19.67 -13.61 10.85
CA LEU A 372 -19.01 -14.92 10.85
C LEU A 372 -19.08 -15.57 9.46
N MET A 373 -18.00 -16.23 9.03
CA MET A 373 -18.00 -16.90 7.72
C MET A 373 -19.02 -18.05 7.61
N ILE A 374 -19.46 -18.29 6.38
CA ILE A 374 -20.10 -19.53 5.92
C ILE A 374 -19.11 -20.17 4.94
N PRO A 375 -18.59 -21.37 5.23
CA PRO A 375 -17.73 -22.10 4.31
C PRO A 375 -18.42 -22.40 2.98
N ASN A 376 -17.62 -22.53 1.93
CA ASN A 376 -18.09 -22.96 0.62
C ASN A 376 -18.66 -24.40 0.68
N PRO A 377 -19.95 -24.62 0.37
CA PRO A 377 -20.51 -25.95 0.18
C PRO A 377 -20.11 -26.50 -1.20
N GLY A 378 -18.84 -26.87 -1.35
CA GLY A 378 -18.19 -27.08 -2.65
C GLY A 378 -18.91 -28.02 -3.62
N GLU A 379 -19.12 -27.54 -4.85
CA GLU A 379 -19.91 -28.22 -5.88
C GLU A 379 -19.34 -29.57 -6.34
N SER A 380 -18.05 -29.83 -6.13
CA SER A 380 -17.41 -31.08 -6.54
C SER A 380 -17.31 -32.12 -5.41
N LEU A 381 -17.67 -31.78 -4.18
CA LEU A 381 -17.43 -32.63 -3.00
C LEU A 381 -18.38 -33.83 -2.99
N THR A 382 -17.83 -35.05 -3.02
CA THR A 382 -18.63 -36.28 -3.05
C THR A 382 -18.92 -36.88 -1.68
N ASP A 383 -18.18 -36.47 -0.65
CA ASP A 383 -18.28 -36.98 0.72
C ASP A 383 -18.06 -35.84 1.71
N PHE A 384 -19.15 -35.16 2.08
CA PHE A 384 -19.12 -34.09 3.06
C PHE A 384 -19.11 -34.62 4.50
N GLY A 385 -19.78 -35.74 4.76
CA GLY A 385 -19.96 -36.30 6.09
C GLY A 385 -21.43 -36.41 6.48
N ASP A 386 -21.68 -37.20 7.53
CA ASP A 386 -23.00 -37.52 8.03
C ASP A 386 -23.40 -36.57 9.18
N ILE A 387 -24.37 -35.69 8.91
CA ILE A 387 -24.81 -34.65 9.85
C ILE A 387 -25.85 -35.17 10.84
N ASP A 388 -26.75 -36.06 10.41
CA ASP A 388 -27.96 -36.45 11.13
C ASP A 388 -28.14 -37.97 11.32
N GLY A 389 -27.14 -38.77 10.92
CA GLY A 389 -27.16 -40.22 11.00
C GLY A 389 -27.85 -40.89 9.80
N SER A 390 -28.23 -40.14 8.76
CA SER A 390 -28.86 -40.66 7.54
C SER A 390 -27.86 -41.07 6.45
N GLY A 391 -26.57 -40.82 6.68
CA GLY A 391 -25.48 -41.10 5.74
C GLY A 391 -24.81 -39.82 5.24
N SER A 392 -23.64 -39.98 4.62
CA SER A 392 -22.85 -38.84 4.15
C SER A 392 -23.53 -38.07 3.00
N LEU A 393 -23.48 -36.75 3.06
CA LEU A 393 -23.98 -35.88 2.00
C LEU A 393 -23.00 -35.80 0.82
N ASN A 394 -23.53 -35.85 -0.41
CA ASN A 394 -22.77 -35.68 -1.64
C ASN A 394 -23.28 -34.41 -2.36
N PHE A 395 -22.38 -33.47 -2.65
CA PHE A 395 -22.68 -32.17 -3.26
C PHE A 395 -22.48 -32.16 -4.78
N ASN A 396 -21.91 -33.23 -5.34
CA ASN A 396 -21.57 -33.31 -6.75
C ASN A 396 -22.80 -33.64 -7.61
N ASP A 397 -23.26 -32.65 -8.39
CA ASP A 397 -24.45 -32.76 -9.23
C ASP A 397 -24.35 -33.84 -10.31
N SER A 398 -23.13 -34.13 -10.78
CA SER A 398 -22.85 -35.15 -11.79
C SER A 398 -22.95 -36.56 -11.21
N VAL A 399 -22.98 -36.69 -9.88
CA VAL A 399 -23.12 -37.98 -9.18
C VAL A 399 -24.55 -38.21 -8.68
N VAL A 400 -25.18 -37.20 -8.06
CA VAL A 400 -26.50 -37.34 -7.42
C VAL A 400 -27.64 -36.59 -8.10
N GLY A 401 -27.34 -35.82 -9.15
CA GLY A 401 -28.30 -34.94 -9.82
C GLY A 401 -28.39 -33.55 -9.18
N LYS A 402 -28.67 -32.52 -9.99
CA LYS A 402 -28.71 -31.10 -9.59
C LYS A 402 -29.59 -30.83 -8.37
N GLU A 403 -30.81 -31.35 -8.39
CA GLU A 403 -31.80 -31.15 -7.31
C GLU A 403 -31.29 -31.72 -5.98
N LYS A 404 -30.75 -32.96 -6.01
CA LYS A 404 -30.26 -33.61 -4.80
C LYS A 404 -28.98 -32.98 -4.26
N ALA A 405 -28.06 -32.60 -5.16
CA ALA A 405 -26.86 -31.86 -4.80
C ALA A 405 -27.21 -30.52 -4.13
N SER A 406 -28.17 -29.77 -4.69
CA SER A 406 -28.68 -28.53 -4.09
C SER A 406 -29.31 -28.76 -2.71
N GLU A 407 -30.17 -29.77 -2.56
CA GLU A 407 -30.77 -30.16 -1.27
C GLU A 407 -29.68 -30.50 -0.23
N ASN A 408 -28.68 -31.29 -0.61
CA ASN A 408 -27.59 -31.69 0.27
C ASN A 408 -26.73 -30.49 0.70
N ARG A 409 -26.36 -29.60 -0.24
CA ARG A 409 -25.65 -28.35 0.08
C ARG A 409 -26.46 -27.46 1.03
N GLY A 410 -27.76 -27.30 0.76
CA GLY A 410 -28.66 -26.54 1.61
C GLY A 410 -28.82 -27.12 3.02
N LYS A 411 -28.79 -28.46 3.16
CA LYS A 411 -28.76 -29.13 4.47
C LYS A 411 -27.49 -28.83 5.25
N ALA A 412 -26.33 -28.89 4.59
CA ALA A 412 -25.06 -28.57 5.24
C ALA A 412 -25.00 -27.10 5.70
N VAL A 413 -25.39 -26.16 4.84
CA VAL A 413 -25.46 -24.74 5.18
C VAL A 413 -26.43 -24.50 6.34
N GLN A 414 -27.61 -25.12 6.34
CA GLN A 414 -28.55 -25.02 7.46
C GLN A 414 -27.92 -25.52 8.76
N TRP A 415 -27.24 -26.67 8.73
CA TRP A 415 -26.55 -27.20 9.90
C TRP A 415 -25.51 -26.21 10.44
N TRP A 416 -24.69 -25.60 9.57
CA TRP A 416 -23.71 -24.58 9.98
C TRP A 416 -24.36 -23.41 10.71
N LEU A 417 -25.45 -22.89 10.13
CA LEU A 417 -26.20 -21.76 10.66
C LEU A 417 -26.83 -22.09 12.03
N ASP A 418 -27.48 -23.25 12.15
CA ASP A 418 -28.07 -23.72 13.41
C ASP A 418 -27.00 -23.89 14.50
N GLN A 419 -25.87 -24.49 14.13
CA GLN A 419 -24.74 -24.71 15.02
C GLN A 419 -24.07 -23.42 15.49
N THR A 420 -24.00 -22.41 14.62
CA THR A 420 -23.51 -21.06 14.96
C THR A 420 -24.48 -20.38 15.90
N GLN A 421 -25.78 -20.40 15.61
CA GLN A 421 -26.82 -19.78 16.43
C GLN A 421 -26.91 -20.40 17.83
N GLN A 422 -26.81 -21.73 17.92
CA GLN A 422 -26.84 -22.47 19.18
C GLN A 422 -25.64 -22.10 20.06
N ARG A 423 -24.42 -22.12 19.50
CA ARG A 423 -23.19 -21.77 20.23
C ARG A 423 -23.20 -20.32 20.68
N TRP A 424 -23.66 -19.40 19.81
CA TRP A 424 -23.80 -17.98 20.14
C TRP A 424 -24.75 -17.76 21.34
N GLN A 425 -25.95 -18.36 21.30
CA GLN A 425 -26.94 -18.24 22.38
C GLN A 425 -26.42 -18.85 23.68
N ALA A 426 -25.75 -20.00 23.61
CA ALA A 426 -25.19 -20.66 24.79
C ALA A 426 -24.07 -19.84 25.44
N ALA A 427 -23.24 -19.17 24.64
CA ALA A 427 -22.14 -18.34 25.15
C ALA A 427 -22.64 -17.03 25.78
N ASN A 428 -23.77 -16.48 25.31
CA ASN A 428 -24.41 -15.28 25.85
C ASN A 428 -23.43 -14.10 26.05
N TYR A 429 -22.70 -13.76 24.98
CA TYR A 429 -21.73 -12.66 24.98
C TYR A 429 -22.42 -11.32 25.33
N SER A 430 -21.90 -10.61 26.33
CA SER A 430 -22.50 -9.37 26.82
C SER A 430 -22.18 -8.16 25.95
N ASN A 431 -21.01 -8.17 25.30
CA ASN A 431 -20.45 -7.01 24.59
C ASN A 431 -20.28 -7.25 23.09
N LEU A 432 -20.99 -8.24 22.54
CA LEU A 432 -20.95 -8.57 21.11
C LEU A 432 -22.36 -8.68 20.55
N GLU A 433 -22.53 -8.28 19.30
CA GLU A 433 -23.78 -8.40 18.53
C GLU A 433 -23.51 -9.17 17.24
N LEU A 434 -24.10 -10.36 17.07
CA LEU A 434 -24.02 -11.09 15.80
C LEU A 434 -24.98 -10.43 14.82
N VAL A 435 -24.46 -9.75 13.80
CA VAL A 435 -25.27 -8.99 12.84
C VAL A 435 -25.36 -9.65 11.46
N GLY A 436 -24.41 -10.51 11.11
CA GLY A 436 -24.38 -11.09 9.78
C GLY A 436 -23.50 -12.32 9.62
N MET A 437 -23.57 -12.87 8.42
CA MET A 437 -22.75 -13.97 7.95
C MET A 437 -22.00 -13.55 6.68
N TYR A 438 -20.78 -14.03 6.51
CA TYR A 438 -19.93 -13.74 5.35
C TYR A 438 -19.86 -14.94 4.41
N TRP A 439 -20.18 -14.75 3.14
CA TRP A 439 -20.02 -15.78 2.11
C TRP A 439 -18.52 -15.96 1.80
N MET A 440 -17.93 -17.07 2.26
CA MET A 440 -16.48 -17.31 2.14
C MET A 440 -15.96 -17.37 0.70
N PRO A 441 -16.69 -17.94 -0.29
CA PRO A 441 -16.26 -17.87 -1.68
C PRO A 441 -16.20 -16.44 -2.19
N GLU A 442 -15.02 -16.00 -2.62
CA GLU A 442 -14.79 -14.67 -3.20
C GLU A 442 -15.31 -14.56 -4.65
N GLN A 443 -16.00 -15.59 -5.15
CA GLN A 443 -16.70 -15.61 -6.45
C GLN A 443 -18.02 -16.37 -6.33
N ILE A 444 -18.98 -16.04 -7.20
CA ILE A 444 -20.13 -16.91 -7.45
C ILE A 444 -19.65 -18.03 -8.38
N ASP A 445 -19.94 -19.28 -8.04
CA ASP A 445 -19.51 -20.45 -8.82
C ASP A 445 -19.90 -20.29 -10.30
N ILE A 446 -18.97 -20.70 -11.18
CA ILE A 446 -19.12 -20.55 -12.64
C ILE A 446 -20.16 -21.51 -13.23
N SER A 447 -20.61 -22.52 -12.47
CA SER A 447 -21.65 -23.45 -12.88
C SER A 447 -23.00 -22.76 -13.04
N GLU A 448 -23.89 -23.38 -13.83
CA GLU A 448 -25.26 -22.88 -14.02
C GLU A 448 -26.01 -22.72 -12.67
N SER A 449 -25.72 -23.61 -11.71
CA SER A 449 -26.33 -23.59 -10.38
C SER A 449 -25.70 -22.60 -9.40
N GLY A 450 -24.53 -22.02 -9.71
CA GLY A 450 -23.80 -21.15 -8.78
C GLY A 450 -24.64 -20.00 -8.21
N PRO A 451 -25.32 -19.20 -9.06
CA PRO A 451 -26.21 -18.14 -8.59
C PRO A 451 -27.39 -18.63 -7.74
N ASP A 452 -27.93 -19.82 -8.03
CA ASP A 452 -29.03 -20.40 -7.25
C ASP A 452 -28.56 -20.80 -5.85
N ILE A 453 -27.33 -21.29 -5.72
CA ILE A 453 -26.73 -21.65 -4.44
C ILE A 453 -26.43 -20.41 -3.60
N ALA A 454 -25.90 -19.35 -4.20
CA ALA A 454 -25.70 -18.08 -3.50
C ALA A 454 -27.03 -17.53 -2.96
N ARG A 455 -28.10 -17.52 -3.79
CA ARG A 455 -29.46 -17.13 -3.35
C ARG A 455 -29.98 -17.99 -2.22
N MET A 456 -29.86 -19.31 -2.34
CA MET A 456 -30.31 -20.25 -1.32
C MET A 456 -29.60 -20.04 0.03
N VAL A 457 -28.31 -19.72 0.00
CA VAL A 457 -27.55 -19.37 1.22
C VAL A 457 -28.05 -18.05 1.80
N SER A 458 -28.23 -17.02 0.97
CA SER A 458 -28.75 -15.72 1.41
C SER A 458 -30.13 -15.84 2.06
N ASP A 459 -31.06 -16.56 1.43
CA ASP A 459 -32.42 -16.79 1.95
C ASP A 459 -32.39 -17.44 3.35
N LYS A 460 -31.48 -18.40 3.56
CA LYS A 460 -31.31 -19.08 4.86
C LYS A 460 -30.77 -18.14 5.94
N VAL A 461 -29.83 -17.26 5.59
CA VAL A 461 -29.29 -16.26 6.53
C VAL A 461 -30.36 -15.21 6.86
N HIS A 462 -31.12 -14.75 5.86
CA HIS A 462 -32.24 -13.82 6.05
C HIS A 462 -33.35 -14.41 6.92
N ALA A 463 -33.63 -15.72 6.81
CA ALA A 463 -34.58 -16.41 7.68
C ALA A 463 -34.18 -16.38 9.17
N MET A 464 -32.91 -16.14 9.49
CA MET A 464 -32.40 -15.91 10.85
C MET A 464 -32.38 -14.42 11.25
N ASN A 465 -32.93 -13.54 10.41
CA ASN A 465 -32.86 -12.09 10.56
C ASN A 465 -31.41 -11.58 10.70
N ARG A 466 -30.55 -11.97 9.77
CA ARG A 466 -29.13 -11.57 9.69
C ARG A 466 -28.80 -11.06 8.30
N LYS A 467 -27.76 -10.24 8.19
CA LYS A 467 -27.24 -9.70 6.92
C LYS A 467 -26.23 -10.65 6.29
N VAL A 468 -26.12 -10.63 4.97
CA VAL A 468 -25.14 -11.40 4.20
C VAL A 468 -24.08 -10.45 3.65
N PHE A 469 -22.82 -10.70 4.00
CA PHE A 469 -21.66 -9.94 3.58
C PHE A 469 -20.86 -10.71 2.52
N TRP A 470 -20.27 -9.98 1.58
CA TRP A 470 -19.43 -10.55 0.53
C TRP A 470 -18.25 -9.63 0.17
N ILE A 471 -17.09 -10.21 -0.11
CA ILE A 471 -15.88 -9.48 -0.49
C ILE A 471 -15.35 -10.19 -1.74
N PRO A 472 -15.85 -9.82 -2.94
CA PRO A 472 -15.40 -10.45 -4.17
C PRO A 472 -13.99 -10.01 -4.54
N HIS A 473 -13.20 -10.96 -5.05
CA HIS A 473 -11.92 -10.63 -5.66
C HIS A 473 -12.13 -9.82 -6.94
N SER A 474 -11.07 -9.17 -7.37
CA SER A 474 -11.14 -8.14 -8.40
C SER A 474 -11.55 -8.65 -9.80
N TYR A 475 -11.59 -9.97 -10.00
CA TYR A 475 -12.04 -10.66 -11.22
C TYR A 475 -13.17 -11.65 -10.94
N ALA A 476 -13.87 -11.49 -9.83
CA ALA A 476 -14.93 -12.39 -9.43
C ALA A 476 -16.01 -12.46 -10.53
N TYR A 477 -16.19 -13.65 -11.07
CA TYR A 477 -17.22 -13.90 -12.06
C TYR A 477 -18.60 -13.53 -11.49
N LYS A 478 -19.41 -12.84 -12.29
CA LYS A 478 -20.77 -12.39 -11.93
C LYS A 478 -20.84 -11.48 -10.69
N MET A 479 -19.78 -10.73 -10.36
CA MET A 479 -19.82 -9.82 -9.20
C MET A 479 -21.00 -8.82 -9.20
N PHE A 480 -21.44 -8.35 -10.38
CA PHE A 480 -22.58 -7.46 -10.51
C PHE A 480 -23.91 -8.06 -10.00
N MET A 481 -24.00 -9.40 -9.90
CA MET A 481 -25.20 -10.11 -9.45
C MET A 481 -25.37 -10.12 -7.93
N TRP A 482 -24.47 -9.51 -7.16
CA TRP A 482 -24.47 -9.64 -5.69
C TRP A 482 -25.84 -9.33 -5.03
N LYS A 483 -26.54 -8.27 -5.49
CA LYS A 483 -27.89 -7.94 -5.01
C LYS A 483 -28.93 -9.00 -5.43
N ASP A 484 -28.88 -9.43 -6.69
CA ASP A 484 -29.76 -10.48 -7.22
C ASP A 484 -29.49 -11.84 -6.53
N ALA A 485 -28.27 -12.04 -6.00
CA ALA A 485 -27.88 -13.20 -5.21
C ALA A 485 -28.30 -13.08 -3.72
N GLY A 486 -28.90 -11.97 -3.31
CA GLY A 486 -29.39 -11.73 -1.95
C GLY A 486 -28.31 -11.25 -0.97
N PHE A 487 -27.12 -10.88 -1.44
CA PHE A 487 -26.11 -10.27 -0.58
C PHE A 487 -26.54 -8.85 -0.16
N ASP A 488 -26.43 -8.54 1.13
CA ASP A 488 -26.82 -7.22 1.67
C ASP A 488 -25.68 -6.20 1.59
N ALA A 489 -24.43 -6.64 1.80
CA ALA A 489 -23.28 -5.77 1.78
C ALA A 489 -22.10 -6.41 1.04
N ALA A 490 -21.61 -5.73 0.00
CA ALA A 490 -20.45 -6.17 -0.78
C ALA A 490 -19.33 -5.13 -0.77
N ALA A 491 -18.06 -5.57 -0.71
CA ALA A 491 -16.88 -4.72 -0.85
C ALA A 491 -15.88 -5.34 -1.83
N LEU A 492 -15.66 -4.69 -2.98
CA LEU A 492 -14.77 -5.19 -4.03
C LEU A 492 -13.30 -5.07 -3.60
N GLN A 493 -12.53 -6.14 -3.77
CA GLN A 493 -11.08 -6.13 -3.56
C GLN A 493 -10.39 -5.50 -4.78
N PRO A 494 -9.51 -4.50 -4.63
CA PRO A 494 -8.67 -4.04 -5.74
C PRO A 494 -7.55 -5.02 -6.11
N ASN A 495 -7.06 -5.79 -5.13
CA ASN A 495 -5.85 -6.62 -5.16
C ASN A 495 -4.56 -5.86 -5.48
N TYR A 496 -4.58 -4.53 -5.46
CA TYR A 496 -3.45 -3.68 -5.83
C TYR A 496 -2.26 -3.84 -4.88
N PHE A 497 -2.49 -4.06 -3.57
CA PHE A 497 -1.44 -4.15 -2.56
C PHE A 497 -0.35 -5.21 -2.88
N PHE A 498 -0.72 -6.35 -3.48
CA PHE A 498 0.16 -7.53 -3.59
C PHE A 498 1.10 -7.61 -4.80
N GLY A 499 1.02 -6.68 -5.75
CA GLY A 499 2.02 -6.53 -6.84
C GLY A 499 1.47 -6.68 -8.24
N GLY A 500 2.30 -6.36 -9.24
CA GLY A 500 2.07 -6.73 -10.64
C GLY A 500 0.99 -5.93 -11.40
N MET A 501 0.50 -4.83 -10.82
CA MET A 501 -0.54 -3.98 -11.42
C MET A 501 -0.18 -2.49 -11.23
N ASP A 502 -0.58 -1.68 -12.22
CA ASP A 502 -0.39 -0.23 -12.23
C ASP A 502 -1.38 0.47 -11.28
N SER A 503 -1.08 1.71 -10.88
CA SER A 503 -1.90 2.49 -9.92
C SER A 503 -3.33 2.72 -10.39
N ASP A 504 -3.57 2.70 -11.70
CA ASP A 504 -4.90 2.80 -12.31
C ASP A 504 -5.86 1.71 -11.82
N ARG A 505 -5.33 0.60 -11.27
CA ARG A 505 -6.13 -0.47 -10.68
C ARG A 505 -7.05 0.03 -9.56
N MET A 506 -6.59 0.99 -8.76
CA MET A 506 -7.37 1.54 -7.65
C MET A 506 -8.57 2.35 -8.15
N ASP A 507 -8.38 3.10 -9.23
CA ASP A 507 -9.44 3.87 -9.86
C ASP A 507 -10.45 2.94 -10.56
N ASP A 508 -9.97 1.92 -11.28
CA ASP A 508 -10.84 0.94 -11.93
C ASP A 508 -11.70 0.15 -10.92
N ALA A 509 -11.11 -0.26 -9.79
CA ALA A 509 -11.84 -0.90 -8.71
C ALA A 509 -12.85 0.05 -8.05
N THR A 510 -12.51 1.33 -7.92
CA THR A 510 -13.44 2.37 -7.43
C THR A 510 -14.64 2.54 -8.35
N ASP A 511 -14.39 2.70 -9.65
CA ASP A 511 -15.44 2.92 -10.64
C ASP A 511 -16.33 1.68 -10.79
N THR A 512 -15.74 0.48 -10.74
CA THR A 512 -16.47 -0.80 -10.74
C THR A 512 -17.34 -0.96 -9.49
N ALA A 513 -16.80 -0.66 -8.31
CA ALA A 513 -17.57 -0.72 -7.07
C ALA A 513 -18.75 0.25 -7.10
N LYS A 514 -18.55 1.50 -7.53
CA LYS A 514 -19.64 2.48 -7.71
C LYS A 514 -20.69 2.02 -8.71
N ARG A 515 -20.25 1.45 -9.84
CA ARG A 515 -21.11 0.93 -10.91
C ARG A 515 -22.05 -0.17 -10.41
N TYR A 516 -21.53 -1.09 -9.59
CA TYR A 516 -22.33 -2.19 -9.04
C TYR A 516 -22.92 -1.88 -7.65
N GLY A 517 -22.67 -0.69 -7.11
CA GLY A 517 -23.18 -0.24 -5.81
C GLY A 517 -22.55 -0.93 -4.61
N MET A 518 -21.27 -1.33 -4.71
CA MET A 518 -20.47 -1.96 -3.66
C MET A 518 -19.62 -0.93 -2.89
N GLY A 519 -19.04 -1.34 -1.77
CA GLY A 519 -17.86 -0.69 -1.19
C GLY A 519 -16.57 -1.21 -1.81
N ASN A 520 -15.43 -0.88 -1.18
CA ASN A 520 -14.13 -1.48 -1.52
C ASN A 520 -13.48 -2.07 -0.26
N GLU A 521 -12.66 -3.09 -0.47
CA GLU A 521 -11.70 -3.52 0.54
C GLU A 521 -10.46 -2.62 0.52
N VAL A 522 -9.96 -2.28 1.70
CA VAL A 522 -8.67 -1.65 1.93
C VAL A 522 -7.68 -2.75 2.32
N GLU A 523 -6.71 -3.04 1.44
CA GLU A 523 -5.78 -4.16 1.60
C GLU A 523 -4.41 -3.70 2.09
N PHE A 524 -3.95 -4.30 3.20
CA PHE A 524 -2.57 -4.19 3.68
C PHE A 524 -2.20 -5.41 4.53
N ASP A 525 -0.91 -5.63 4.81
CA ASP A 525 -0.47 -6.72 5.69
C ASP A 525 0.82 -6.40 6.45
N ASP A 526 1.30 -7.36 7.25
CA ASP A 526 2.54 -7.26 8.02
C ASP A 526 3.79 -6.96 7.17
N GLY A 527 3.76 -7.19 5.86
CA GLY A 527 4.85 -6.89 4.93
C GLY A 527 5.21 -5.41 4.89
N MET A 528 4.23 -4.50 5.04
CA MET A 528 4.48 -3.05 5.04
C MET A 528 5.35 -2.56 6.21
N LEU A 529 5.50 -3.37 7.26
CA LEU A 529 6.36 -3.06 8.39
C LEU A 529 7.83 -3.00 7.95
N THR A 530 8.22 -3.78 6.95
CA THR A 530 9.61 -3.90 6.49
C THR A 530 9.82 -3.54 5.03
N ASP A 531 8.78 -3.65 4.19
CA ASP A 531 8.86 -3.39 2.76
C ASP A 531 8.39 -1.97 2.42
N PRO A 532 9.25 -1.08 1.91
CA PRO A 532 8.89 0.29 1.58
C PRO A 532 7.87 0.39 0.43
N VAL A 533 7.84 -0.56 -0.50
CA VAL A 533 6.85 -0.59 -1.60
C VAL A 533 5.46 -0.89 -1.04
N LEU A 534 5.36 -1.88 -0.15
CA LEU A 534 4.09 -2.20 0.51
C LEU A 534 3.63 -1.06 1.43
N ARG A 535 4.57 -0.37 2.09
CA ARG A 535 4.27 0.84 2.87
C ARG A 535 3.70 1.97 2.00
N GLN A 536 4.30 2.22 0.85
CA GLN A 536 3.81 3.22 -0.09
C GLN A 536 2.41 2.85 -0.62
N ARG A 537 2.18 1.57 -0.91
CA ARG A 537 0.86 1.10 -1.35
C ARG A 537 -0.21 1.28 -0.29
N PHE A 538 0.09 1.02 0.98
CA PHE A 538 -0.84 1.32 2.07
C PHE A 538 -1.27 2.79 2.05
N VAL A 539 -0.33 3.74 1.89
CA VAL A 539 -0.64 5.17 1.76
C VAL A 539 -1.51 5.44 0.53
N GLU A 540 -1.22 4.81 -0.61
CA GLU A 540 -2.02 4.96 -1.84
C GLU A 540 -3.46 4.47 -1.68
N TYR A 541 -3.71 3.44 -0.88
CA TYR A 541 -5.08 3.03 -0.51
C TYR A 541 -5.80 4.11 0.30
N LEU A 542 -5.15 4.69 1.31
CA LEU A 542 -5.74 5.75 2.12
C LEU A 542 -6.06 6.99 1.25
N ASP A 543 -5.10 7.42 0.43
CA ASP A 543 -5.27 8.58 -0.44
C ASP A 543 -6.35 8.34 -1.51
N SER A 544 -6.40 7.14 -2.10
CA SER A 544 -7.46 6.75 -3.02
C SER A 544 -8.83 6.82 -2.34
N GLY A 545 -8.92 6.37 -1.09
CA GLY A 545 -10.15 6.46 -0.32
C GLY A 545 -10.63 7.90 -0.08
N VAL A 546 -9.70 8.85 0.10
CA VAL A 546 -10.02 10.30 0.18
C VAL A 546 -10.50 10.82 -1.18
N ARG A 547 -9.72 10.59 -2.26
CA ARG A 547 -10.02 11.12 -3.60
C ARG A 547 -11.36 10.60 -4.16
N SER A 548 -11.64 9.32 -3.94
CA SER A 548 -12.84 8.65 -4.46
C SER A 548 -14.11 8.97 -3.68
N GLY A 549 -14.00 9.50 -2.46
CA GLY A 549 -15.09 9.66 -1.51
C GLY A 549 -15.42 8.39 -0.72
N LEU A 550 -14.64 7.31 -0.88
CA LEU A 550 -14.83 6.05 -0.16
C LEU A 550 -14.74 6.29 1.34
N MET A 551 -13.75 7.08 1.82
CA MET A 551 -13.48 7.36 3.24
C MET A 551 -14.68 8.02 3.95
N GLN A 552 -15.39 8.91 3.27
CA GLN A 552 -16.50 9.66 3.86
C GLN A 552 -17.81 8.87 3.79
N ASN A 553 -18.07 8.24 2.65
CA ASN A 553 -19.42 7.80 2.29
C ASN A 553 -19.56 6.29 2.11
N GLY A 554 -18.48 5.55 1.89
CA GLY A 554 -18.55 4.13 1.55
C GLY A 554 -18.40 3.18 2.73
N PHE A 555 -19.08 2.05 2.67
CA PHE A 555 -18.78 0.83 3.41
C PHE A 555 -17.42 0.29 2.97
N ARG A 556 -16.62 -0.18 3.93
CA ARG A 556 -15.25 -0.66 3.69
C ARG A 556 -14.97 -1.93 4.47
N ALA A 557 -14.45 -2.94 3.79
CA ALA A 557 -13.77 -4.06 4.43
C ALA A 557 -12.27 -3.74 4.55
N HIS A 558 -11.58 -4.31 5.51
CA HIS A 558 -10.14 -4.12 5.70
C HIS A 558 -9.44 -5.46 5.87
N TYR A 559 -8.62 -5.80 4.88
CA TYR A 559 -7.66 -6.89 4.98
C TYR A 559 -6.38 -6.36 5.62
N GLN A 560 -5.89 -7.05 6.66
CA GLN A 560 -4.71 -6.65 7.42
C GLN A 560 -3.64 -7.76 7.56
N GLY A 561 -3.79 -8.86 6.81
CA GLY A 561 -3.09 -10.11 7.12
C GLY A 561 -3.50 -10.64 8.51
N ASN A 562 -2.53 -10.81 9.41
CA ASN A 562 -2.79 -11.33 10.75
C ASN A 562 -2.49 -10.33 11.87
N ASN A 563 -1.42 -9.54 11.78
CA ASN A 563 -0.97 -8.71 12.90
C ASN A 563 -0.67 -7.26 12.52
N ALA A 564 -0.91 -6.84 11.27
CA ALA A 564 -0.47 -5.52 10.83
C ALA A 564 -1.00 -4.39 11.74
N VAL A 565 -2.30 -4.36 12.03
CA VAL A 565 -2.91 -3.34 12.89
C VAL A 565 -2.34 -3.41 14.31
N TYR A 566 -2.19 -4.61 14.87
CA TYR A 566 -1.61 -4.81 16.20
C TYR A 566 -0.16 -4.30 16.27
N ASN A 567 0.67 -4.71 15.30
CA ASN A 567 2.09 -4.40 15.23
C ASN A 567 2.33 -2.90 15.06
N LEU A 568 1.51 -2.21 14.25
CA LEU A 568 1.57 -0.75 14.15
C LEU A 568 1.16 -0.09 15.48
N GLY A 569 0.05 -0.54 16.09
CA GLY A 569 -0.48 0.07 17.31
C GLY A 569 0.47 -0.02 18.51
N VAL A 570 1.17 -1.15 18.67
CA VAL A 570 2.13 -1.36 19.79
C VAL A 570 3.56 -0.95 19.45
N SER A 571 3.81 -0.49 18.22
CA SER A 571 5.16 -0.13 17.77
C SER A 571 5.77 0.98 18.64
N LYS A 572 7.06 0.86 18.90
CA LYS A 572 7.89 1.91 19.50
C LYS A 572 8.69 2.71 18.46
N ASP A 573 8.68 2.26 17.21
CA ASP A 573 9.17 3.02 16.07
C ASP A 573 8.13 4.12 15.73
N PRO A 574 8.49 5.41 15.80
CA PRO A 574 7.58 6.52 15.52
C PRO A 574 6.98 6.49 14.11
N SER A 575 7.73 6.03 13.11
CA SER A 575 7.28 6.00 11.71
C SER A 575 6.25 4.90 11.49
N LEU A 576 6.47 3.72 12.07
CA LEU A 576 5.46 2.64 12.04
C LEU A 576 4.23 3.01 12.87
N ARG A 577 4.45 3.64 14.04
CA ARG A 577 3.36 4.13 14.87
C ARG A 577 2.47 5.13 14.12
N LEU A 578 3.09 6.06 13.40
CA LEU A 578 2.36 7.05 12.61
C LEU A 578 1.41 6.43 11.58
N MET A 579 1.76 5.28 11.00
CA MET A 579 0.86 4.57 10.08
C MET A 579 -0.41 4.06 10.77
N TYR A 580 -0.35 3.68 12.06
CA TYR A 580 -1.53 3.36 12.86
C TYR A 580 -2.41 4.59 13.07
N ASP A 581 -1.79 5.75 13.29
CA ASP A 581 -2.50 7.01 13.47
C ASP A 581 -3.17 7.46 12.17
N TRP A 582 -2.51 7.28 11.02
CA TRP A 582 -3.14 7.49 9.71
C TRP A 582 -4.31 6.54 9.46
N LEU A 583 -4.20 5.27 9.83
CA LEU A 583 -5.32 4.33 9.77
C LEU A 583 -6.48 4.81 10.65
N TYR A 584 -6.23 5.21 11.90
CA TYR A 584 -7.26 5.76 12.78
C TYR A 584 -7.95 6.99 12.18
N GLN A 585 -7.16 7.94 11.66
CA GLN A 585 -7.67 9.11 10.95
C GLN A 585 -8.47 8.73 9.70
N TYR A 586 -8.08 7.69 8.97
CA TYR A 586 -8.81 7.25 7.79
C TYR A 586 -10.17 6.66 8.18
N LEU A 587 -10.18 5.81 9.20
CA LEU A 587 -11.40 5.13 9.66
C LEU A 587 -12.44 6.11 10.24
N ASN A 588 -11.99 7.19 10.89
CA ASN A 588 -12.85 8.25 11.42
C ASN A 588 -13.14 9.40 10.43
N GLY A 589 -12.58 9.34 9.21
CA GLY A 589 -12.83 10.30 8.13
C GLY A 589 -12.06 11.62 8.23
N THR A 590 -10.97 11.66 9.02
CA THR A 590 -10.12 12.84 9.22
C THR A 590 -8.74 12.74 8.58
N TYR A 591 -8.39 11.63 7.92
CA TYR A 591 -7.13 11.53 7.18
C TYR A 591 -7.08 12.53 6.03
N ALA A 592 -5.91 13.11 5.78
CA ALA A 592 -5.68 14.03 4.67
C ALA A 592 -4.53 13.49 3.81
N ILE A 593 -4.62 13.72 2.51
CA ILE A 593 -3.52 13.49 1.57
C ILE A 593 -2.34 14.39 1.97
N ASP A 594 -1.12 13.95 1.67
CA ASP A 594 0.13 14.63 2.08
C ASP A 594 0.27 14.75 3.60
N SER A 595 -0.14 13.70 4.31
CA SER A 595 -0.06 13.56 5.78
C SER A 595 1.37 13.41 6.32
N SER A 596 2.39 13.67 5.50
CA SER A 596 3.79 13.62 5.91
C SER A 596 4.07 14.57 7.09
N PRO A 597 4.83 14.14 8.10
CA PRO A 597 5.14 14.98 9.24
C PRO A 597 5.92 16.24 8.86
N ALA A 598 5.33 17.39 9.16
CA ALA A 598 5.95 18.71 9.10
C ALA A 598 5.26 19.64 10.12
N PRO A 599 5.92 20.71 10.61
CA PRO A 599 5.29 21.70 11.48
C PRO A 599 4.00 22.29 10.89
N GLU A 600 3.96 22.48 9.57
CA GLU A 600 2.79 22.95 8.83
C GLU A 600 1.64 21.95 8.87
N THR A 601 1.93 20.68 8.58
CA THR A 601 0.95 19.58 8.65
C THR A 601 0.38 19.45 10.07
N MET A 602 1.24 19.55 11.09
CA MET A 602 0.81 19.56 12.49
C MET A 602 -0.05 20.78 12.83
N THR A 603 0.27 21.95 12.29
CA THR A 603 -0.54 23.16 12.50
C THR A 603 -1.93 22.99 11.89
N GLU A 604 -2.03 22.39 10.71
CA GLU A 604 -3.32 22.08 10.08
C GLU A 604 -4.09 21.00 10.86
N LEU A 605 -3.41 19.98 11.39
CA LEU A 605 -4.01 19.02 12.32
C LEU A 605 -4.61 19.70 13.55
N VAL A 606 -3.87 20.62 14.19
CA VAL A 606 -4.39 21.39 15.32
C VAL A 606 -5.63 22.19 14.93
N ARG A 607 -5.62 22.88 13.78
CA ARG A 607 -6.81 23.61 13.29
C ARG A 607 -8.02 22.70 13.09
N ARG A 608 -7.82 21.52 12.50
CA ARG A 608 -8.90 20.54 12.30
C ARG A 608 -9.44 20.04 13.63
N TYR A 609 -8.59 19.74 14.60
CA TYR A 609 -9.02 19.34 15.94
C TYR A 609 -9.72 20.46 16.71
N VAL A 610 -9.35 21.72 16.51
CA VAL A 610 -10.12 22.86 17.03
C VAL A 610 -11.51 22.91 16.38
N ALA A 611 -11.59 22.74 15.06
CA ALA A 611 -12.86 22.76 14.33
C ALA A 611 -13.79 21.61 14.74
N SER A 612 -13.24 20.45 15.11
CA SER A 612 -14.01 19.29 15.60
C SER A 612 -14.23 19.28 17.13
N ASN A 613 -13.81 20.31 17.85
CA ASN A 613 -13.84 20.40 19.32
C ASN A 613 -13.03 19.32 20.07
N GLU A 614 -12.04 18.72 19.41
CA GLU A 614 -11.07 17.81 20.02
C GLU A 614 -9.94 18.58 20.72
N ILE A 615 -9.73 19.84 20.34
CA ILE A 615 -8.83 20.80 20.99
C ILE A 615 -9.61 22.07 21.30
N GLU A 616 -9.50 22.57 22.53
CA GLU A 616 -10.08 23.85 22.93
C GLU A 616 -9.41 24.99 22.14
N SER A 617 -10.21 25.95 21.68
CA SER A 617 -9.78 27.02 20.77
C SER A 617 -8.58 27.86 21.24
N VAL A 618 -8.51 28.26 22.50
CA VAL A 618 -7.41 29.06 23.06
C VAL A 618 -6.16 28.20 23.16
N PHE A 619 -6.29 26.97 23.65
CA PHE A 619 -5.19 26.01 23.69
C PHE A 619 -4.63 25.70 22.28
N GLY A 620 -5.52 25.50 21.30
CA GLY A 620 -5.13 25.28 19.90
C GLY A 620 -4.37 26.45 19.28
N ASN A 621 -4.71 27.70 19.64
CA ASN A 621 -3.95 28.88 19.24
C ASN A 621 -2.54 28.88 19.85
N GLU A 622 -2.40 28.47 21.11
CA GLU A 622 -1.09 28.32 21.78
C GLU A 622 -0.23 27.24 21.10
N LEU A 623 -0.81 26.06 20.81
CA LEU A 623 -0.12 24.99 20.09
C LEU A 623 0.34 25.44 18.70
N SER A 624 -0.51 26.15 17.97
CA SER A 624 -0.18 26.70 16.65
C SER A 624 0.98 27.70 16.72
N TYR A 625 1.02 28.55 17.74
CA TYR A 625 2.12 29.49 17.96
C TYR A 625 3.46 28.79 18.25
N ARG A 626 3.43 27.71 19.04
CA ARG A 626 4.61 26.87 19.32
C ARG A 626 5.13 26.22 18.04
N LEU A 627 4.25 25.63 17.22
CA LEU A 627 4.61 25.03 15.94
C LEU A 627 5.18 26.05 14.95
N GLN A 628 4.63 27.27 14.91
CA GLN A 628 5.18 28.36 14.09
C GLN A 628 6.58 28.77 14.55
N THR A 629 6.84 28.78 15.86
CA THR A 629 8.17 29.05 16.43
C THR A 629 9.16 27.96 16.04
N ILE A 630 8.76 26.68 16.11
CA ILE A 630 9.59 25.54 15.69
C ILE A 630 9.93 25.65 14.20
N LYS A 631 8.96 25.99 13.35
CA LYS A 631 9.20 26.24 11.93
C LYS A 631 10.26 27.33 11.71
N LEU A 632 10.13 28.48 12.37
CA LEU A 632 11.10 29.57 12.27
C LEU A 632 12.53 29.11 12.66
N LEU A 633 12.65 28.27 13.68
CA LEU A 633 13.95 27.70 14.08
C LEU A 633 14.53 26.80 12.98
N LEU A 634 13.71 26.02 12.28
CA LEU A 634 14.15 25.21 11.13
C LEU A 634 14.56 26.08 9.95
N ASP A 635 13.78 27.12 9.63
CA ASP A 635 14.10 28.10 8.57
C ASP A 635 15.41 28.84 8.87
N GLU A 636 15.73 29.06 10.14
CA GLU A 636 17.00 29.63 10.63
C GLU A 636 18.14 28.59 10.75
N ASN A 637 17.93 27.35 10.32
CA ASN A 637 18.87 26.24 10.40
C ASN A 637 19.33 25.91 11.85
N LYS A 638 18.40 25.98 12.81
CA LYS A 638 18.61 25.67 14.25
C LYS A 638 17.83 24.43 14.70
N PRO A 639 18.15 23.24 14.19
CA PRO A 639 17.35 22.05 14.47
C PRO A 639 17.47 21.54 15.91
N LYS A 640 18.59 21.80 16.60
CA LYS A 640 18.72 21.47 18.03
C LYS A 640 17.72 22.25 18.89
N ASP A 641 17.53 23.53 18.56
CA ASP A 641 16.53 24.37 19.21
C ASP A 641 15.13 23.89 18.82
N ALA A 642 14.90 23.58 17.54
CA ALA A 642 13.62 23.04 17.07
C ALA A 642 13.23 21.73 17.80
N VAL A 643 14.18 20.80 18.00
CA VAL A 643 13.97 19.58 18.80
C VAL A 643 13.63 19.92 20.25
N THR A 644 14.34 20.87 20.87
CA THR A 644 14.07 21.29 22.25
C THR A 644 12.66 21.87 22.38
N TYR A 645 12.24 22.72 21.44
CA TYR A 645 10.89 23.29 21.42
C TYR A 645 9.81 22.25 21.10
N MET A 646 10.12 21.23 20.29
CA MET A 646 9.20 20.12 20.04
C MET A 646 9.06 19.20 21.26
N GLN A 647 10.12 19.00 22.04
CA GLN A 647 10.05 18.32 23.33
C GLN A 647 9.20 19.11 24.34
N ASP A 648 9.30 20.44 24.35
CA ASP A 648 8.43 21.29 25.16
C ASP A 648 6.96 21.24 24.69
N PHE A 649 6.72 21.23 23.37
CA PHE A 649 5.39 20.99 22.80
C PHE A 649 4.80 19.67 23.28
N LEU A 650 5.58 18.58 23.25
CA LEU A 650 5.17 17.27 23.76
C LEU A 650 4.87 17.32 25.26
N ALA A 651 5.73 17.94 26.07
CA ALA A 651 5.51 18.09 27.50
C ALA A 651 4.21 18.86 27.80
N HIS A 652 3.89 19.85 26.98
CA HIS A 652 2.72 20.69 27.14
C HIS A 652 1.42 19.96 26.81
N ILE A 653 1.35 19.19 25.71
CA ILE A 653 0.14 18.40 25.38
C ILE A 653 -0.10 17.25 26.37
N HIS A 654 0.96 16.77 27.04
CA HIS A 654 0.90 15.71 28.05
C HIS A 654 0.85 16.23 29.50
N ASP A 655 0.72 17.54 29.71
CA ASP A 655 0.60 18.10 31.05
C ASP A 655 -0.66 17.53 31.74
N PRO A 656 -0.56 16.95 32.95
CA PRO A 656 -1.70 16.37 33.66
C PRO A 656 -2.85 17.37 33.88
N ALA A 657 -2.57 18.66 34.03
CA ALA A 657 -3.58 19.69 34.18
C ALA A 657 -4.29 20.00 32.85
N VAL A 658 -3.58 19.94 31.72
CA VAL A 658 -4.16 20.07 30.37
C VAL A 658 -5.13 18.92 30.11
N GLN A 659 -4.70 17.69 30.40
CA GLN A 659 -5.52 16.48 30.25
C GLN A 659 -6.73 16.48 31.20
N ALA A 660 -6.54 16.84 32.48
CA ALA A 660 -7.63 16.89 33.46
C ALA A 660 -8.70 17.95 33.15
N GLN A 661 -8.31 19.05 32.48
CA GLN A 661 -9.23 20.10 32.03
C GLN A 661 -9.92 19.76 30.70
N GLY A 662 -9.47 18.71 29.99
CA GLY A 662 -10.02 18.33 28.69
C GLY A 662 -9.74 19.37 27.60
N LEU A 663 -8.59 20.08 27.67
CA LEU A 663 -8.22 21.08 26.66
C LEU A 663 -7.80 20.44 25.32
N ILE A 664 -7.43 19.16 25.36
CA ILE A 664 -7.14 18.32 24.22
C ILE A 664 -7.66 16.91 24.53
N SER A 665 -8.26 16.24 23.56
CA SER A 665 -8.66 14.85 23.71
C SER A 665 -7.48 13.89 23.69
N ALA A 666 -7.66 12.72 24.29
CA ALA A 666 -6.61 11.70 24.34
C ALA A 666 -6.20 11.21 22.95
N SER A 667 -7.14 11.14 22.01
CA SER A 667 -6.88 10.75 20.62
C SER A 667 -6.08 11.83 19.87
N ALA A 668 -6.47 13.10 19.96
CA ALA A 668 -5.75 14.21 19.35
C ALA A 668 -4.32 14.35 19.91
N ALA A 669 -4.15 14.20 21.23
CA ALA A 669 -2.83 14.21 21.87
C ALA A 669 -1.95 13.04 21.37
N SER A 670 -2.53 11.84 21.22
CA SER A 670 -1.82 10.65 20.73
C SER A 670 -1.33 10.84 19.28
N VAL A 671 -2.15 11.40 18.39
CA VAL A 671 -1.74 11.68 17.01
C VAL A 671 -0.63 12.75 16.97
N LEU A 672 -0.80 13.87 17.68
CA LEU A 672 0.20 14.93 17.70
C LEU A 672 1.53 14.47 18.32
N ASP A 673 1.50 13.55 19.30
CA ASP A 673 2.69 12.92 19.86
C ASP A 673 3.47 12.18 18.76
N SER A 674 2.82 11.26 18.05
CA SER A 674 3.50 10.47 17.00
C SER A 674 4.12 11.33 15.91
N TYR A 675 3.43 12.38 15.45
CA TYR A 675 4.01 13.35 14.49
C TYR A 675 5.24 14.05 15.07
N ALA A 676 5.16 14.53 16.32
CA ALA A 676 6.27 15.18 16.99
C ALA A 676 7.47 14.23 17.18
N GLN A 677 7.25 12.95 17.49
CA GLN A 677 8.32 11.95 17.63
C GLN A 677 9.04 11.69 16.30
N VAL A 678 8.31 11.56 15.19
CA VAL A 678 8.92 11.41 13.86
C VAL A 678 9.77 12.63 13.52
N LEU A 679 9.27 13.84 13.81
CA LEU A 679 10.01 15.08 13.59
C LEU A 679 11.25 15.19 14.48
N ILE A 680 11.13 14.86 15.77
CA ILE A 680 12.28 14.84 16.69
C ILE A 680 13.35 13.88 16.17
N GLN A 681 12.97 12.66 15.77
CA GLN A 681 13.90 11.69 15.20
C GLN A 681 14.58 12.25 13.94
N THR A 682 13.78 12.75 12.99
CA THR A 682 14.27 13.33 11.72
C THR A 682 15.26 14.49 11.93
N TRP A 683 14.96 15.41 12.86
CA TRP A 683 15.82 16.56 13.14
C TRP A 683 17.04 16.19 14.01
N SER A 684 16.93 15.15 14.83
CA SER A 684 18.04 14.61 15.62
C SER A 684 19.05 13.86 14.75
N ASP A 685 18.61 13.30 13.61
CA ASP A 685 19.45 12.53 12.68
C ASP A 685 20.17 13.39 11.62
N GLY A 686 20.30 14.71 11.86
CA GLY A 686 21.06 15.63 11.01
C GLY A 686 20.23 16.62 10.18
N GLY A 687 18.93 16.73 10.46
CA GLY A 687 18.02 17.69 9.80
C GLY A 687 18.33 19.16 10.13
N GLY A 688 19.40 19.71 9.55
CA GLY A 688 19.85 21.12 9.56
C GLY A 688 21.31 21.26 9.10
N LEU A 689 21.73 20.29 8.29
CA LEU A 689 23.03 20.19 7.66
C LEU A 689 22.78 20.23 6.15
N SER A 690 23.48 21.09 5.45
CA SER A 690 23.43 21.14 3.98
C SER A 690 24.30 20.05 3.39
N ASN A 691 23.90 19.47 2.25
CA ASN A 691 24.79 18.61 1.48
C ASN A 691 25.94 19.44 0.89
N LEU A 692 27.11 19.37 1.53
CA LEU A 692 28.31 20.14 1.19
C LEU A 692 28.93 19.73 -0.14
N VAL A 693 28.55 18.57 -0.69
CA VAL A 693 29.07 18.08 -1.98
C VAL A 693 28.07 18.23 -3.12
N LEU A 694 26.85 18.70 -2.88
CA LEU A 694 25.85 18.91 -3.93
C LEU A 694 26.40 19.77 -5.07
N GLY A 695 26.39 19.23 -6.29
CA GLY A 695 26.90 19.82 -7.52
C GLY A 695 28.42 19.96 -7.60
N LYS A 696 29.19 19.34 -6.68
CA LYS A 696 30.67 19.40 -6.69
C LYS A 696 31.26 18.20 -7.43
N SER A 697 32.40 18.44 -8.07
CA SER A 697 33.20 17.34 -8.62
C SER A 697 33.87 16.51 -7.52
N TYR A 698 34.08 15.23 -7.81
CA TYR A 698 34.88 14.32 -6.99
C TYR A 698 35.99 13.66 -7.80
N THR A 699 36.94 13.03 -7.10
CA THR A 699 37.93 12.14 -7.72
C THR A 699 37.64 10.69 -7.37
N ILE A 700 37.75 9.80 -8.34
CA ILE A 700 37.56 8.37 -8.17
C ILE A 700 38.83 7.59 -8.50
N SER A 701 39.17 6.59 -7.67
CA SER A 701 40.38 5.78 -7.85
C SER A 701 40.38 4.92 -9.12
N GLN A 702 39.20 4.51 -9.58
CA GLN A 702 39.03 3.75 -10.81
C GLN A 702 37.71 4.15 -11.48
N GLN A 703 37.78 4.45 -12.78
CA GLN A 703 36.62 4.89 -13.55
C GLN A 703 35.49 3.84 -13.52
N PRO A 704 34.22 4.28 -13.50
CA PRO A 704 33.09 3.37 -13.60
C PRO A 704 33.02 2.71 -14.98
N ASN A 705 32.15 1.71 -15.10
CA ASN A 705 31.95 1.01 -16.35
C ASN A 705 31.42 1.98 -17.43
N SER A 706 31.92 1.88 -18.66
CA SER A 706 31.56 2.80 -19.74
C SER A 706 30.08 2.79 -20.14
N ASN A 707 29.31 1.76 -19.73
CA ASN A 707 27.85 1.71 -19.93
C ASN A 707 27.08 2.58 -18.92
N TYR A 708 27.76 3.04 -17.87
CA TYR A 708 27.27 3.93 -16.82
C TYR A 708 28.28 5.07 -16.67
N PRO A 709 28.39 5.93 -17.70
CA PRO A 709 29.43 6.95 -17.75
C PRO A 709 29.27 7.96 -16.61
N ASP A 710 30.40 8.48 -16.14
CA ASP A 710 30.49 9.50 -15.11
C ASP A 710 31.11 10.76 -15.72
N SER A 711 30.33 11.83 -15.72
CA SER A 711 30.71 13.18 -16.14
C SER A 711 31.41 13.94 -15.00
N GLY A 712 31.49 13.34 -13.81
CA GLY A 712 32.24 13.79 -12.65
C GLY A 712 31.39 14.44 -11.57
N ASN A 713 30.06 14.36 -11.66
CA ASN A 713 29.15 14.97 -10.68
C ASN A 713 27.87 14.16 -10.41
N GLU A 714 27.70 13.01 -11.05
CA GLU A 714 26.52 12.14 -10.97
C GLU A 714 26.25 11.69 -9.53
N LEU A 715 27.29 11.40 -8.73
CA LEU A 715 27.12 11.04 -7.31
C LEU A 715 26.81 12.20 -6.38
N THR A 716 26.56 13.38 -6.92
CA THR A 716 26.38 14.61 -6.14
C THR A 716 25.33 15.51 -6.75
N ASP A 717 24.50 15.03 -7.67
CA ASP A 717 23.54 15.85 -8.39
C ASP A 717 22.17 15.91 -7.69
N GLY A 718 21.99 15.14 -6.61
CA GLY A 718 20.78 15.07 -5.81
C GLY A 718 19.67 14.24 -6.45
N ARG A 719 19.99 13.39 -7.43
CA ARG A 719 19.03 12.48 -8.10
C ARG A 719 19.25 11.04 -7.63
N PHE A 720 18.15 10.30 -7.52
CA PHE A 720 18.16 8.91 -7.05
C PHE A 720 17.60 7.97 -8.13
N GLY A 721 18.24 6.82 -8.32
CA GLY A 721 17.98 5.88 -9.42
C GLY A 721 16.90 4.84 -9.15
N GLY A 722 16.26 4.84 -7.98
CA GLY A 722 15.20 3.90 -7.62
C GLY A 722 15.71 2.46 -7.44
N THR A 723 15.10 1.48 -8.12
CA THR A 723 15.58 0.08 -8.11
C THR A 723 15.85 -0.48 -9.50
N ASP A 724 15.60 0.28 -10.57
CA ASP A 724 15.96 -0.10 -11.93
C ASP A 724 17.39 0.34 -12.22
N TYR A 725 18.32 -0.63 -12.24
CA TYR A 725 19.74 -0.38 -12.48
C TYR A 725 20.05 0.23 -13.86
N ARG A 726 19.09 0.26 -14.78
CA ARG A 726 19.29 0.72 -16.17
C ARG A 726 19.17 2.23 -16.35
N THR A 727 18.77 2.94 -15.30
CA THR A 727 18.59 4.39 -15.36
C THR A 727 19.93 5.11 -15.34
N GLU A 728 19.97 6.32 -15.91
CA GLU A 728 21.19 7.12 -16.01
C GLU A 728 21.70 7.65 -14.66
N GLN A 729 20.89 7.53 -13.59
CA GLN A 729 21.27 7.95 -12.24
C GLN A 729 22.31 7.02 -11.61
N TRP A 730 22.43 5.77 -12.10
CA TRP A 730 23.38 4.83 -11.53
C TRP A 730 24.78 4.96 -12.10
N GLN A 731 25.76 5.04 -11.21
CA GLN A 731 27.15 4.73 -11.49
C GLN A 731 27.45 3.27 -11.15
N ALA A 732 28.12 2.55 -12.05
CA ALA A 732 28.40 1.11 -11.89
C ALA A 732 29.89 0.79 -11.85
N HIS A 733 30.30 -0.04 -10.89
CA HIS A 733 31.65 -0.56 -10.79
C HIS A 733 31.66 -2.08 -10.90
N ALA A 734 32.47 -2.58 -11.83
CA ALA A 734 32.78 -4.00 -11.96
C ALA A 734 33.97 -4.38 -11.07
N GLY A 735 33.91 -5.57 -10.48
CA GLY A 735 35.00 -6.17 -9.73
C GLY A 735 36.21 -6.48 -10.61
N SER A 736 37.39 -6.57 -9.98
CA SER A 736 38.66 -6.86 -10.67
C SER A 736 39.34 -8.11 -10.10
N ASP A 737 39.96 -8.89 -10.98
CA ASP A 737 40.79 -10.03 -10.58
C ASP A 737 42.07 -9.57 -9.87
N TYR A 738 42.53 -8.35 -10.13
CA TYR A 738 43.71 -7.75 -9.50
C TYR A 738 43.37 -7.22 -8.11
N PRO A 739 44.02 -7.71 -7.03
CA PRO A 739 43.70 -7.33 -5.65
C PRO A 739 43.75 -5.82 -5.40
N ASP A 740 44.68 -5.11 -6.03
CA ASP A 740 44.88 -3.67 -5.86
C ASP A 740 43.76 -2.84 -6.52
N GLU A 741 42.92 -3.46 -7.34
CA GLU A 741 41.79 -2.83 -8.06
C GLU A 741 40.42 -3.23 -7.49
N ARG A 742 40.38 -3.96 -6.38
CA ARG A 742 39.12 -4.45 -5.77
C ARG A 742 38.41 -3.42 -4.91
N SER A 743 38.98 -2.24 -4.70
CA SER A 743 38.37 -1.17 -3.93
C SER A 743 38.11 0.06 -4.79
N ARG A 744 37.03 0.78 -4.50
CA ARG A 744 36.76 2.10 -5.05
C ARG A 744 36.89 3.11 -3.93
N THR A 745 37.57 4.19 -4.25
CA THR A 745 37.78 5.32 -3.35
C THR A 745 37.26 6.56 -4.05
N ILE A 746 36.29 7.22 -3.42
CA ILE A 746 35.70 8.46 -3.90
C ILE A 746 36.07 9.55 -2.91
N THR A 747 36.73 10.60 -3.41
CA THR A 747 37.25 11.70 -2.59
C THR A 747 36.65 13.02 -3.02
N PHE A 748 36.15 13.77 -2.04
CA PHE A 748 35.57 15.09 -2.20
C PHE A 748 36.49 16.14 -1.58
N ASP A 749 36.75 17.23 -2.31
CA ASP A 749 37.36 18.45 -1.75
C ASP A 749 36.25 19.47 -1.48
N LEU A 750 36.02 19.79 -0.21
CA LEU A 750 35.00 20.74 0.22
C LEU A 750 35.44 22.20 -0.01
N GLY A 751 36.66 22.44 -0.49
CA GLY A 751 37.25 23.76 -0.78
C GLY A 751 37.88 24.45 0.44
N GLY A 752 37.71 23.87 1.62
CA GLY A 752 38.22 24.33 2.91
C GLY A 752 37.69 23.46 4.04
N ASN A 753 38.18 23.64 5.27
CA ASN A 753 37.65 22.90 6.41
C ASN A 753 36.18 23.27 6.68
N LYS A 754 35.31 22.26 6.70
CA LYS A 754 33.87 22.34 6.98
C LYS A 754 33.52 21.47 8.18
N SER A 755 32.41 21.79 8.85
CA SER A 755 31.91 20.94 9.94
C SER A 755 30.97 19.88 9.39
N ILE A 756 31.40 18.63 9.39
CA ILE A 756 30.67 17.48 8.84
C ILE A 756 29.97 16.77 10.00
N GLY A 757 28.66 16.57 9.89
CA GLY A 757 27.84 15.87 10.90
C GLY A 757 27.35 14.50 10.45
N ALA A 758 27.21 14.27 9.14
CA ALA A 758 26.91 12.94 8.61
C ALA A 758 27.49 12.75 7.20
N ILE A 759 27.76 11.50 6.84
CA ILE A 759 28.13 11.10 5.48
C ILE A 759 27.29 9.88 5.13
N ARG A 760 26.62 9.88 3.98
CA ARG A 760 25.81 8.74 3.53
C ARG A 760 26.00 8.49 2.05
N ALA A 761 26.05 7.22 1.67
CA ALA A 761 26.20 6.77 0.28
C ALA A 761 25.10 5.77 -0.04
N HIS A 762 24.40 5.97 -1.15
CA HIS A 762 23.24 5.19 -1.55
C HIS A 762 23.66 4.12 -2.57
N PHE A 763 23.43 2.85 -2.23
CA PHE A 763 23.85 1.71 -3.04
C PHE A 763 22.65 0.91 -3.51
N LEU A 764 22.74 0.30 -4.69
CA LEU A 764 21.77 -0.68 -5.19
C LEU A 764 22.24 -2.10 -4.92
N GLN A 765 21.29 -2.97 -4.61
CA GLN A 765 21.43 -4.41 -4.74
C GLN A 765 20.33 -4.95 -5.64
N ASP A 766 20.71 -5.75 -6.63
CA ASP A 766 19.82 -6.57 -7.45
C ASP A 766 20.57 -7.87 -7.80
N LYS A 767 20.22 -8.97 -7.12
CA LYS A 767 20.94 -10.24 -7.27
C LYS A 767 20.75 -10.88 -8.64
N GLY A 768 19.68 -10.55 -9.37
CA GLY A 768 19.40 -11.06 -10.71
C GLY A 768 20.54 -10.76 -11.71
N PRO A 769 20.91 -9.49 -11.91
CA PRO A 769 22.07 -9.07 -12.70
C PRO A 769 23.42 -9.19 -11.95
N GLY A 770 23.44 -9.68 -10.71
CA GLY A 770 24.67 -9.82 -9.92
C GLY A 770 25.18 -8.53 -9.29
N ILE A 771 24.28 -7.58 -9.02
CA ILE A 771 24.54 -6.32 -8.32
C ILE A 771 24.36 -6.56 -6.82
N TYR A 772 25.40 -6.28 -6.05
CA TYR A 772 25.42 -6.51 -4.61
C TYR A 772 25.81 -5.24 -3.87
N PHE A 773 25.28 -5.09 -2.65
CA PHE A 773 25.86 -4.12 -1.73
C PHE A 773 27.35 -4.43 -1.49
N PRO A 774 28.18 -3.40 -1.28
CA PRO A 774 29.55 -3.63 -0.83
C PRO A 774 29.52 -4.29 0.57
N PRO A 775 30.40 -5.23 0.91
CA PRO A 775 30.40 -5.87 2.23
C PRO A 775 30.63 -4.90 3.40
N ASN A 776 31.25 -3.74 3.13
CA ASN A 776 31.38 -2.62 4.04
C ASN A 776 31.70 -1.34 3.26
N VAL A 777 31.46 -0.20 3.90
CA VAL A 777 31.82 1.12 3.42
C VAL A 777 32.59 1.83 4.53
N THR A 778 33.76 2.37 4.20
CA THR A 778 34.61 3.11 5.14
C THR A 778 34.53 4.60 4.84
N PHE A 779 34.14 5.37 5.84
CA PHE A 779 34.08 6.82 5.81
C PHE A 779 35.30 7.40 6.51
N SER A 780 36.04 8.27 5.84
CA SER A 780 37.24 8.92 6.38
C SER A 780 37.28 10.40 6.04
N VAL A 781 37.99 11.17 6.85
CA VAL A 781 38.16 12.62 6.68
C VAL A 781 39.62 13.04 6.78
N SER A 782 39.96 14.16 6.16
CA SER A 782 41.31 14.73 6.17
C SER A 782 41.28 16.26 6.07
N SER A 783 42.27 16.93 6.67
CA SER A 783 42.46 18.39 6.51
C SER A 783 43.41 18.74 5.37
N ASP A 784 44.33 17.84 5.01
CA ASP A 784 45.42 18.07 4.03
C ASP A 784 45.24 17.25 2.74
N GLY A 785 44.41 16.20 2.76
CA GLY A 785 44.21 15.26 1.65
C GLY A 785 45.23 14.12 1.64
N GLU A 786 46.21 14.15 2.54
CA GLU A 786 47.32 13.19 2.64
C GLU A 786 47.15 12.28 3.87
N SER A 787 46.86 12.88 5.02
CA SER A 787 46.67 12.21 6.32
C SER A 787 45.18 11.98 6.58
N TRP A 788 44.77 10.71 6.66
CA TRP A 788 43.35 10.34 6.78
C TRP A 788 43.00 9.77 8.15
N SER A 789 41.88 10.23 8.70
CA SER A 789 41.27 9.68 9.92
C SER A 789 39.98 8.95 9.57
N THR A 790 39.86 7.69 9.98
CA THR A 790 38.63 6.90 9.78
C THR A 790 37.57 7.28 10.81
N LEU A 791 36.37 7.58 10.33
CA LEU A 791 35.20 7.85 11.16
C LEU A 791 34.46 6.56 11.50
N ALA A 792 34.16 5.75 10.50
CA ALA A 792 33.53 4.45 10.67
C ALA A 792 33.78 3.54 9.48
N THR A 793 33.71 2.23 9.72
CA THR A 793 33.53 1.19 8.70
C THR A 793 32.20 0.51 8.99
N VAL A 794 31.24 0.69 8.09
CA VAL A 794 29.84 0.32 8.28
C VAL A 794 29.49 -0.77 7.28
N SER A 795 28.89 -1.86 7.75
CA SER A 795 28.31 -2.87 6.87
C SER A 795 26.88 -2.47 6.51
N PRO A 796 26.47 -2.58 5.23
CA PRO A 796 25.09 -2.35 4.83
C PRO A 796 24.14 -3.34 5.53
N PRO A 797 22.83 -3.01 5.57
CA PRO A 797 21.81 -3.92 6.08
C PRO A 797 21.86 -5.29 5.38
N PRO A 798 21.36 -6.36 6.03
CA PRO A 798 21.41 -7.71 5.48
C PRO A 798 20.83 -7.81 4.08
N ALA A 799 21.52 -8.52 3.19
CA ALA A 799 21.15 -8.62 1.79
C ALA A 799 19.76 -9.27 1.56
N HIS A 800 18.80 -8.51 1.04
CA HIS A 800 17.49 -8.99 0.59
C HIS A 800 17.55 -9.69 -0.79
N ASP A 801 16.59 -10.55 -1.11
CA ASP A 801 16.52 -11.22 -2.43
C ASP A 801 15.88 -10.35 -3.52
N ALA A 802 15.09 -9.34 -3.14
CA ALA A 802 14.52 -8.35 -4.05
C ALA A 802 15.52 -7.21 -4.33
N ALA A 803 15.31 -6.51 -5.44
CA ALA A 803 16.08 -5.31 -5.75
C ALA A 803 15.79 -4.22 -4.70
N SER A 804 16.81 -3.61 -4.13
CA SER A 804 16.70 -2.62 -3.06
C SER A 804 17.83 -1.60 -3.16
N ALA A 805 17.54 -0.33 -2.94
CA ALA A 805 18.54 0.72 -2.81
C ALA A 805 18.52 1.30 -1.39
N GLU A 806 19.68 1.42 -0.77
CA GLU A 806 19.80 1.72 0.66
C GLU A 806 21.00 2.62 0.95
N PHE A 807 20.85 3.49 1.95
CA PHE A 807 21.98 4.27 2.45
C PHE A 807 22.85 3.45 3.39
N VAL A 808 24.16 3.54 3.18
CA VAL A 808 25.17 3.23 4.20
C VAL A 808 25.70 4.54 4.72
N SER A 809 25.69 4.75 6.03
CA SER A 809 25.95 6.07 6.62
C SER A 809 26.83 6.03 7.85
N TRP A 810 27.57 7.11 8.06
CA TRP A 810 28.10 7.52 9.35
C TRP A 810 27.38 8.79 9.81
N SER A 811 27.00 8.86 11.09
CA SER A 811 26.48 10.07 11.73
C SER A 811 27.23 10.35 13.02
N GLY A 812 27.75 11.57 13.16
CA GLY A 812 28.46 11.98 14.36
C GLY A 812 27.58 11.99 15.61
N ILE A 813 26.26 12.14 15.44
CA ILE A 813 25.30 12.12 16.56
C ILE A 813 25.09 10.68 17.07
N THR A 814 24.93 9.71 16.17
CA THR A 814 24.62 8.32 16.55
C THR A 814 25.89 7.50 16.79
N ASP A 815 26.89 7.65 15.93
CA ASP A 815 28.09 6.81 15.91
C ASP A 815 29.25 7.47 16.67
N GLY A 816 29.15 8.78 16.93
CA GLY A 816 30.19 9.58 17.57
C GLY A 816 31.36 9.90 16.63
N VAL A 817 32.26 10.78 17.11
CA VAL A 817 33.53 11.08 16.44
C VAL A 817 34.66 10.29 17.14
N PRO A 818 35.36 9.37 16.44
CA PRO A 818 36.45 8.60 17.03
C PRO A 818 37.52 9.49 17.68
N GLY A 819 37.91 9.13 18.91
CA GLY A 819 38.92 9.87 19.67
C GLY A 819 38.44 11.18 20.32
N LYS A 820 37.17 11.58 20.14
CA LYS A 820 36.62 12.81 20.73
C LYS A 820 35.24 12.59 21.34
N ALA A 821 35.22 12.12 22.59
CA ALA A 821 33.99 11.82 23.32
C ALA A 821 33.04 13.04 23.40
N GLY A 822 31.76 12.83 23.10
CA GLY A 822 30.71 13.86 23.13
C GLY A 822 30.71 14.82 21.93
N ALA A 823 31.61 14.66 20.96
CA ALA A 823 31.56 15.42 19.72
C ALA A 823 30.62 14.73 18.71
N ASP A 824 29.78 15.55 18.08
CA ASP A 824 28.77 15.13 17.09
C ASP A 824 29.07 15.61 15.67
N LYS A 825 30.18 16.33 15.47
CA LYS A 825 30.68 16.81 14.18
C LYS A 825 32.20 16.78 14.13
N VAL A 826 32.75 16.60 12.93
CA VAL A 826 34.20 16.65 12.66
C VAL A 826 34.52 17.78 11.68
N SER A 827 35.61 18.51 11.92
CA SER A 827 36.11 19.55 11.01
C SER A 827 37.12 18.95 10.03
N ALA A 828 36.84 19.00 8.73
CA ALA A 828 37.75 18.51 7.70
C ALA A 828 37.49 19.18 6.34
N ARG A 829 38.50 19.17 5.46
CA ARG A 829 38.40 19.67 4.09
C ARG A 829 38.08 18.57 3.09
N TYR A 830 38.60 17.38 3.32
CA TYR A 830 38.46 16.26 2.41
C TYR A 830 37.64 15.15 3.06
N VAL A 831 36.72 14.57 2.28
CA VAL A 831 35.94 13.40 2.66
C VAL A 831 36.26 12.26 1.70
N LYS A 832 36.43 11.06 2.24
CA LYS A 832 36.72 9.86 1.48
C LYS A 832 35.74 8.75 1.84
N VAL A 833 35.10 8.21 0.82
CA VAL A 833 34.22 7.04 0.88
C VAL A 833 34.94 5.90 0.16
N GLU A 834 35.16 4.79 0.86
CA GLU A 834 35.87 3.63 0.34
C GLU A 834 35.02 2.37 0.48
N PHE A 835 34.89 1.59 -0.60
CA PHE A 835 34.11 0.37 -0.60
C PHE A 835 34.70 -0.68 -1.56
N PRO A 836 34.71 -1.98 -1.19
CA PRO A 836 35.18 -3.03 -2.05
C PRO A 836 34.11 -3.47 -3.07
N VAL A 837 34.56 -3.81 -4.27
CA VAL A 837 33.75 -4.24 -5.41
C VAL A 837 34.10 -5.69 -5.75
N ASN A 838 33.23 -6.61 -5.32
CA ASN A 838 33.43 -8.05 -5.54
C ASN A 838 32.85 -8.53 -6.89
N VAL A 839 31.69 -8.03 -7.27
CA VAL A 839 31.00 -8.38 -8.54
C VAL A 839 30.56 -7.09 -9.23
N TRP A 840 29.31 -6.67 -9.05
CA TRP A 840 28.85 -5.34 -9.43
C TRP A 840 28.44 -4.59 -8.17
N VAL A 841 28.92 -3.35 -8.03
CA VAL A 841 28.45 -2.40 -7.04
C VAL A 841 27.94 -1.18 -7.78
N PHE A 842 26.71 -0.79 -7.47
CA PHE A 842 26.02 0.36 -8.06
C PHE A 842 25.74 1.37 -6.96
N LEU A 843 25.96 2.64 -7.25
CA LEU A 843 25.66 3.77 -6.39
C LEU A 843 25.22 4.96 -7.25
N ASP A 844 24.30 5.76 -6.73
CA ASP A 844 23.69 6.90 -7.43
C ASP A 844 23.97 8.23 -6.72
N GLU A 845 24.04 8.27 -5.39
CA GLU A 845 24.29 9.52 -4.64
C GLU A 845 25.18 9.31 -3.40
N ILE A 846 26.07 10.27 -3.16
CA ILE A 846 26.82 10.44 -1.91
C ILE A 846 26.57 11.84 -1.36
N GLU A 847 26.10 11.88 -0.12
CA GLU A 847 25.87 13.14 0.57
C GLU A 847 26.85 13.31 1.73
N VAL A 848 27.45 14.50 1.80
CA VAL A 848 28.27 14.95 2.94
C VAL A 848 27.51 16.07 3.62
N LEU A 849 26.82 15.74 4.71
CA LEU A 849 25.95 16.66 5.42
C LEU A 849 26.75 17.44 6.47
N GLY A 850 26.80 18.75 6.33
CA GLY A 850 27.56 19.63 7.22
C GLY A 850 27.17 21.10 7.14
N THR A 851 27.99 21.96 7.77
CA THR A 851 27.87 23.43 7.75
C THR A 851 29.19 24.08 7.33
N ASP A 852 29.10 25.29 6.77
CA ASP A 852 30.28 26.09 6.38
C ASP A 852 31.10 26.60 7.57
N ASP A 853 30.52 26.63 8.77
CA ASP A 853 31.18 27.01 10.01
C ASP A 853 32.12 25.89 10.48
N GLN A 854 33.33 26.22 10.92
CA GLN A 854 34.24 25.24 11.52
C GLN A 854 33.64 24.69 12.82
N ALA A 855 33.65 23.37 12.99
CA ALA A 855 33.26 22.72 14.24
C ALA A 855 34.10 23.34 15.37
N GLY A 856 33.45 23.98 16.34
CA GLY A 856 34.08 24.89 17.29
C GLY A 856 35.45 24.47 17.84
N GLY A 857 36.38 25.41 17.76
CA GLY A 857 37.68 25.39 18.42
C GLY A 857 38.73 26.14 17.60
N GLU A 858 38.90 27.45 17.82
CA GLU A 858 40.07 28.20 17.34
C GLU A 858 41.35 27.45 17.72
N THR A 859 42.24 27.22 16.75
CA THR A 859 43.63 26.87 17.06
C THR A 859 44.30 28.11 17.63
N GLY A 860 44.37 28.17 18.95
CA GLY A 860 44.86 29.34 19.68
C GLY A 860 45.60 28.96 20.95
N ILE A 861 46.34 29.93 21.48
CA ILE A 861 46.97 29.82 22.79
C ILE A 861 46.13 30.64 23.77
N ASP A 862 45.56 29.97 24.78
CA ASP A 862 44.77 30.60 25.84
C ASP A 862 45.55 30.63 27.18
N GLY A 863 45.18 31.56 28.06
CA GLY A 863 45.75 31.69 29.40
C GLY A 863 47.23 32.07 29.45
N ALA A 864 47.79 32.56 28.34
CA ALA A 864 49.21 32.84 28.22
C ALA A 864 49.64 34.00 29.13
N ARG A 865 50.66 33.79 29.95
CA ARG A 865 51.16 34.81 30.89
C ARG A 865 52.68 34.77 31.04
N ALA A 866 53.24 35.90 31.45
CA ALA A 866 54.66 36.06 31.74
C ALA A 866 54.85 36.41 33.22
N VAL A 867 55.64 35.61 33.93
CA VAL A 867 55.96 35.79 35.35
C VAL A 867 57.46 36.05 35.52
N VAL A 868 57.79 37.26 35.98
CA VAL A 868 59.17 37.71 36.23
C VAL A 868 59.53 37.49 37.70
N ASP A 869 60.46 36.58 37.97
CA ASP A 869 61.15 36.46 39.25
C ASP A 869 62.50 37.18 39.16
N ALA A 870 62.52 38.43 39.61
CA ALA A 870 63.72 39.27 39.57
C ALA A 870 64.82 38.77 40.52
N ALA A 871 64.47 38.12 41.64
CA ALA A 871 65.43 37.63 42.62
C ALA A 871 66.15 36.36 42.13
N ALA A 872 65.40 35.44 41.52
CA ALA A 872 65.95 34.24 40.88
C ALA A 872 66.53 34.50 39.48
N LYS A 873 66.36 35.72 38.94
CA LYS A 873 66.71 36.10 37.55
C LYS A 873 66.08 35.14 36.53
N LYS A 874 64.79 34.85 36.70
CA LYS A 874 64.04 33.90 35.87
C LYS A 874 62.76 34.55 35.36
N LEU A 875 62.48 34.34 34.08
CA LEU A 875 61.20 34.61 33.44
C LEU A 875 60.56 33.27 33.09
N THR A 876 59.34 33.06 33.55
CA THR A 876 58.50 31.95 33.12
C THR A 876 57.42 32.48 32.20
N ILE A 877 57.24 31.85 31.04
CA ILE A 877 56.08 32.09 30.17
C ILE A 877 55.34 30.77 29.98
N ASP A 878 54.12 30.69 30.50
CA ASP A 878 53.25 29.51 30.44
C ASP A 878 51.91 29.84 29.79
N GLY A 879 51.26 28.82 29.24
CA GLY A 879 49.95 28.92 28.59
C GLY A 879 49.39 27.55 28.20
N LEU A 880 48.22 27.58 27.57
CA LEU A 880 47.50 26.38 27.14
C LEU A 880 47.22 26.45 25.63
N VAL A 881 47.68 25.44 24.89
CA VAL A 881 47.25 25.22 23.50
C VAL A 881 45.84 24.67 23.52
N VAL A 882 44.91 25.39 22.89
CA VAL A 882 43.50 24.98 22.81
C VAL A 882 43.39 23.81 21.84
N ASN A 883 42.90 22.67 22.34
CA ASN A 883 42.65 21.42 21.58
C ASN A 883 43.86 20.71 20.95
N GLY A 884 45.11 21.09 21.25
CA GLY A 884 46.32 20.47 20.71
C GLY A 884 47.13 19.67 21.74
N SER A 885 47.34 18.37 21.49
CA SER A 885 48.29 17.52 22.20
C SER A 885 49.63 17.54 21.47
N GLN A 886 50.74 17.79 22.19
CA GLN A 886 52.10 17.77 21.64
C GLN A 886 52.38 18.76 20.49
N SER A 887 51.75 19.94 20.53
CA SER A 887 51.95 20.97 19.51
C SER A 887 53.19 21.82 19.76
N GLN A 888 53.87 22.23 18.69
CA GLN A 888 55.09 23.02 18.78
C GLN A 888 54.76 24.51 18.95
N VAL A 889 55.18 25.10 20.08
CA VAL A 889 54.96 26.51 20.41
C VAL A 889 56.28 27.27 20.26
N ASN A 890 56.24 28.36 19.48
CA ASN A 890 57.37 29.25 19.23
C ASN A 890 57.23 30.52 20.06
N LEU A 891 58.30 30.94 20.72
CA LEU A 891 58.37 32.17 21.50
C LEU A 891 59.42 33.11 20.92
N LYS A 892 59.02 34.36 20.71
CA LYS A 892 59.91 35.46 20.29
C LYS A 892 59.74 36.66 21.22
N ILE A 893 60.80 37.10 21.88
CA ILE A 893 60.77 38.26 22.77
C ILE A 893 61.49 39.44 22.12
N LEU A 894 60.82 40.58 22.03
CA LEU A 894 61.35 41.84 21.51
C LEU A 894 61.46 42.88 22.63
N ASP A 895 62.46 43.75 22.56
CA ASP A 895 62.52 44.94 23.41
C ASP A 895 61.61 46.07 22.91
N SER A 896 61.49 47.15 23.69
CA SER A 896 60.69 48.34 23.34
C SER A 896 61.11 49.06 22.05
N LYS A 897 62.24 48.69 21.43
CA LYS A 897 62.70 49.20 20.13
C LYS A 897 62.48 48.20 18.99
N GLY A 898 61.78 47.10 19.26
CA GLY A 898 61.50 46.04 18.28
C GLY A 898 62.71 45.17 17.95
N LYS A 899 63.77 45.16 18.78
CA LYS A 899 64.90 44.25 18.58
C LYS A 899 64.64 42.92 19.26
N VAL A 900 64.83 41.81 18.54
CA VAL A 900 64.71 40.44 19.09
C VAL A 900 65.79 40.21 20.13
N ARG A 901 65.38 39.81 21.34
CA ARG A 901 66.24 39.55 22.50
C ARG A 901 66.29 38.09 22.90
N TYR A 902 65.27 37.32 22.54
CA TYR A 902 65.22 35.88 22.78
C TYR A 902 64.30 35.22 21.75
N GLU A 903 64.70 34.05 21.27
CA GLU A 903 63.86 33.14 20.50
C GLU A 903 64.01 31.75 21.10
N GLY A 904 62.90 31.01 21.19
CA GLY A 904 62.89 29.67 21.72
C GLY A 904 61.66 28.91 21.25
N GLN A 905 61.71 27.60 21.40
CA GLN A 905 60.63 26.72 21.01
C GLN A 905 60.45 25.65 22.08
N THR A 906 59.21 25.23 22.29
CA THR A 906 58.86 24.12 23.19
C THR A 906 57.71 23.33 22.57
N THR A 907 57.38 22.20 23.16
CA THR A 907 56.24 21.38 22.77
C THR A 907 55.26 21.32 23.93
N SER A 908 53.96 21.51 23.66
CA SER A 908 52.94 21.38 24.68
C SER A 908 52.83 19.94 25.20
N THR A 909 52.34 19.76 26.42
CA THR A 909 52.02 18.45 26.97
C THR A 909 50.82 17.85 26.24
N GLU A 910 50.51 16.59 26.53
CA GLU A 910 49.30 15.93 26.00
C GLU A 910 48.00 16.66 26.40
N THR A 911 48.03 17.39 27.51
CA THR A 911 46.92 18.22 28.00
C THR A 911 46.98 19.67 27.48
N GLY A 912 47.86 19.98 26.54
CA GLY A 912 47.99 21.29 25.90
C GLY A 912 48.84 22.32 26.66
N SER A 913 49.31 22.02 27.87
CA SER A 913 50.08 23.00 28.67
C SER A 913 51.51 23.14 28.16
N PHE A 914 52.07 24.34 28.12
CA PHE A 914 53.48 24.56 27.82
C PHE A 914 54.12 25.57 28.76
N GLU A 915 55.44 25.50 28.90
CA GLU A 915 56.21 26.45 29.71
C GLU A 915 57.56 26.74 29.04
N PHE A 916 57.93 28.03 29.04
CA PHE A 916 59.28 28.50 28.79
C PHE A 916 59.91 28.99 30.09
N MET A 917 61.11 28.50 30.39
CA MET A 917 61.93 29.00 31.50
C MET A 917 63.16 29.71 30.96
N ILE A 918 63.20 31.04 31.08
CA ILE A 918 64.21 31.89 30.49
C ILE A 918 65.02 32.58 31.58
N LYS A 919 66.35 32.52 31.47
CA LYS A 919 67.23 33.25 32.39
C LYS A 919 67.25 34.74 32.02
N LEU A 920 66.88 35.60 32.95
CA LEU A 920 66.92 37.05 32.78
C LEU A 920 68.36 37.54 32.77
N THR A 921 68.82 37.96 31.58
CA THR A 921 70.13 38.58 31.35
C THR A 921 69.95 40.08 31.07
N GLY A 922 71.05 40.84 31.04
CA GLY A 922 71.01 42.29 30.78
C GLY A 922 70.34 42.66 29.43
N ASN A 923 70.23 41.71 28.50
CA ASN A 923 69.60 41.91 27.19
C ASN A 923 68.07 41.95 27.23
N LEU A 924 67.44 41.53 28.34
CA LEU A 924 65.98 41.55 28.55
C LEU A 924 65.56 42.67 29.54
N LYS A 925 66.44 43.65 29.83
CA LYS A 925 66.15 44.75 30.78
C LYS A 925 65.23 45.79 30.14
N GLY A 926 64.17 46.17 30.85
CA GLY A 926 63.13 47.13 30.44
C GLY A 926 61.81 46.44 30.11
N THR A 927 60.91 47.16 29.43
CA THR A 927 59.65 46.60 28.90
C THR A 927 59.92 45.79 27.63
N CYS A 928 59.46 44.54 27.62
CA CYS A 928 59.59 43.59 26.53
C CYS A 928 58.23 43.00 26.15
N ASP A 929 58.09 42.63 24.88
CA ASP A 929 56.92 41.96 24.33
C ASP A 929 57.29 40.55 23.89
N ALA A 930 56.64 39.55 24.47
CA ALA A 930 56.73 38.14 24.08
C ALA A 930 55.60 37.80 23.10
N TYR A 931 55.95 37.19 21.98
CA TYR A 931 55.01 36.72 20.96
C TYR A 931 55.08 35.21 20.90
N LEU A 932 53.95 34.56 21.16
CA LEU A 932 53.77 33.12 21.08
C LEU A 932 53.02 32.78 19.80
N SER A 933 53.54 31.81 19.05
CA SER A 933 52.94 31.41 17.77
C SER A 933 53.04 29.91 17.58
N MET A 934 52.11 29.38 16.79
CA MET A 934 52.07 28.00 16.37
C MET A 934 51.88 27.93 14.86
N GLU A 935 52.24 26.80 14.27
CA GLU A 935 51.93 26.54 12.86
C GLU A 935 50.40 26.58 12.65
N GLY A 936 49.95 27.29 11.63
CA GLY A 936 48.52 27.50 11.35
C GLY A 936 47.86 28.68 12.08
N MET A 937 48.55 29.34 13.02
CA MET A 937 48.03 30.53 13.72
C MET A 937 48.19 31.78 12.85
N SER A 938 47.10 32.53 12.60
CA SER A 938 47.13 33.75 11.78
C SER A 938 47.82 34.93 12.47
N ASP A 939 47.61 35.07 13.79
CA ASP A 939 48.16 36.16 14.62
C ASP A 939 48.81 35.62 15.90
N PRO A 940 50.09 35.93 16.19
CA PRO A 940 50.73 35.51 17.44
C PRO A 940 50.10 36.13 18.69
N VAL A 941 50.03 35.37 19.79
CA VAL A 941 49.61 35.88 21.11
C VAL A 941 50.72 36.76 21.70
N LYS A 942 50.40 38.01 21.99
CA LYS A 942 51.33 38.99 22.57
C LYS A 942 51.14 39.11 24.09
N ILE A 943 52.24 39.01 24.83
CA ILE A 943 52.31 39.26 26.28
C ILE A 943 53.41 40.28 26.56
N SER A 944 53.08 41.38 27.24
CA SER A 944 54.08 42.36 27.66
C SER A 944 54.52 42.08 29.10
N PHE A 945 55.82 42.18 29.37
CA PHE A 945 56.38 42.10 30.72
C PHE A 945 57.51 43.11 30.91
N GLU A 946 57.81 43.45 32.17
CA GLU A 946 58.87 44.40 32.50
C GLU A 946 59.91 43.73 33.41
N TYR A 947 61.19 43.82 33.03
CA TYR A 947 62.31 43.42 33.88
C TYR A 947 63.25 44.59 34.15
N ASN A 948 63.10 45.20 35.32
CA ASN A 948 64.07 46.16 35.82
C ASN A 948 65.03 45.42 36.75
N LYS A 949 66.23 45.10 36.24
CA LYS A 949 67.32 44.61 37.08
C LYS A 949 67.55 45.60 38.23
N LYS A 950 67.13 45.25 39.45
CA LYS A 950 67.62 45.87 40.68
C LYS A 950 69.07 45.41 40.85
N ASP A 951 69.97 46.36 41.01
CA ASP A 951 71.42 46.10 41.13
C ASP A 951 71.75 45.16 42.29
#